data_AF-A0A370PJR3-F1
#
_entry.id   AF-A0A370PJR3-F1
#
_cell.length_a   1.000
_cell.length_b   1.000
_cell.length_c   1.000
_cell.angle_alpha   90.00
_cell.angle_beta   90.00
_cell.angle_gamma   90.00
#
_symmetry.space_group_name_H-M   'P 1'
#
loop_
_entity.id
_entity.type
_entity.pdbx_description
1 polymer ?
#
loop_
_entity_poly.entity_id
_entity_poly.type
_entity_poly.pdbx_seq_one_letter_code
_entity_poly.pdbx_strand_id
1 'polypeptide(L)'
;MAIIEINGNTLDPQGQRPVLRAMNLESADATKSDFILIQSVEPLSNQQEEELEKLGVDIQEYTSQNTYLCGYKKTDLHPIRNLPFVSWANVYLDLFVIGSTLKSSAATRGLLSFPSVPKGRVPQTVDIIVHAGVDPKSDAVLSEIAAAAHADPAALATGSTKIRLKVQSQYLESLAAIDKVKSILPVYAARLFNNRATKILGTPFEGPNSTQYEGEGQVVAVADTGFDQGSTTETHPAFSGRVRKLYALGDRDGNSDDPDGHGTHVCGSVLGDGFSATMGGRIRGAAPKANLVMQSLLDQKNGLRGIPNDLGELFWPPYRDDGARIHTNSWGSSSPGGWQLGYDPSGREIDTFIWKNKNMVILFAAGNDGIDADTNGIIDPQQIGAQAAAKNCITVGASENNRPEIRISYGDQWPSGPLTNDLMADNPGGMAAFSSRGPTCNQRVKPEIVAPGTAILSARSRRLLRPNDDFGTSADPEWWFLAGTSMATPLVAGCVAVLRETLIKNKTKDPSAALIKALLINGAIELPGQYVPSEAGPSPNSNSGYGRVNLPNSVILPSQSDGGYLEGRPLSQGMKEEKIVHIPAGRGGSDSSSAVSGHVLKVTLVWTDPPGPNLQNDLDLIVMDEIGTEKHGNMGDRPDFDRSNNVEQVVWTNLPPGDVKLVVRAYHIFNRAFAQPYALCWSIDRRLK
;
A
#
# COMPACT_ATOMS: atom_id res chain seq x y z
N MET A 1 -26.75 0.67 -11.51
CA MET A 1 -26.30 0.68 -12.93
C MET A 1 -24.89 0.09 -12.91
N ALA A 2 -24.58 -0.88 -13.76
CA ALA A 2 -23.28 -1.55 -13.76
C ALA A 2 -22.27 -0.75 -14.60
N ILE A 3 -21.78 0.36 -14.04
CA ILE A 3 -20.81 1.23 -14.70
C ILE A 3 -19.44 0.53 -14.67
N ILE A 4 -18.85 0.33 -15.84
CA ILE A 4 -17.48 -0.18 -15.99
C ILE A 4 -16.52 0.98 -15.72
N GLU A 5 -15.51 0.77 -14.88
CA GLU A 5 -14.44 1.74 -14.62
C GLU A 5 -13.06 1.10 -14.79
N ILE A 6 -12.26 1.62 -15.74
CA ILE A 6 -10.90 1.14 -16.02
C ILE A 6 -9.98 2.34 -16.29
N ASN A 7 -8.83 2.38 -15.61
CA ASN A 7 -7.84 3.47 -15.69
C ASN A 7 -8.44 4.87 -15.45
N GLY A 8 -9.44 4.96 -14.57
CA GLY A 8 -10.18 6.18 -14.25
C GLY A 8 -11.13 6.68 -15.36
N ASN A 9 -11.42 5.84 -16.36
CA ASN A 9 -12.42 6.09 -17.41
C ASN A 9 -13.67 5.26 -17.13
N THR A 10 -14.85 5.86 -17.27
CA THR A 10 -16.14 5.20 -17.02
C THR A 10 -16.97 4.96 -18.29
N LEU A 11 -17.77 3.90 -18.28
CA LEU A 11 -18.74 3.53 -19.31
C LEU A 11 -19.98 2.88 -18.68
N ASP A 12 -21.19 3.30 -19.05
CA ASP A 12 -22.43 2.53 -18.80
C ASP A 12 -22.83 1.80 -20.09
N PRO A 13 -22.61 0.47 -20.20
CA PRO A 13 -22.88 -0.27 -21.43
C PRO A 13 -24.34 -0.27 -21.89
N GLN A 14 -25.29 -0.07 -20.95
CA GLN A 14 -26.72 -0.05 -21.25
C GLN A 14 -27.21 1.39 -21.43
N GLY A 15 -26.88 2.28 -20.49
CA GLY A 15 -27.26 3.70 -20.53
C GLY A 15 -26.66 4.47 -21.71
N GLN A 16 -25.44 4.12 -22.13
CA GLN A 16 -24.75 4.78 -23.26
C GLN A 16 -24.81 3.98 -24.56
N ARG A 17 -25.58 2.88 -24.63
CA ARG A 17 -25.69 2.04 -25.83
C ARG A 17 -26.04 2.80 -27.13
N PRO A 18 -26.91 3.83 -27.14
CA PRO A 18 -27.13 4.65 -28.33
C PRO A 18 -25.87 5.39 -28.81
N VAL A 19 -25.03 5.87 -27.87
CA VAL A 19 -23.76 6.55 -28.16
C VAL A 19 -22.72 5.55 -28.66
N LEU A 20 -22.62 4.38 -28.03
CA LEU A 20 -21.76 3.28 -28.51
C LEU A 20 -22.09 2.90 -29.96
N ARG A 21 -23.38 2.84 -30.34
CA ARG A 21 -23.79 2.61 -31.73
C ARG A 21 -23.44 3.77 -32.65
N ALA A 22 -23.74 5.01 -32.25
CA ALA A 22 -23.46 6.20 -33.05
C ALA A 22 -21.96 6.42 -33.31
N MET A 23 -21.10 6.00 -32.37
CA MET A 23 -19.64 6.06 -32.48
C MET A 23 -19.00 4.75 -33.00
N ASN A 24 -19.80 3.74 -33.37
CA ASN A 24 -19.35 2.42 -33.83
C ASN A 24 -18.39 1.68 -32.85
N LEU A 25 -18.69 1.80 -31.55
CA LEU A 25 -17.97 1.18 -30.43
C LEU A 25 -18.65 -0.11 -29.89
N GLU A 26 -19.89 -0.41 -30.30
CA GLU A 26 -20.50 -1.75 -30.08
C GLU A 26 -20.11 -2.66 -31.25
N SER A 27 -19.03 -3.44 -31.09
CA SER A 27 -18.44 -4.25 -32.17
C SER A 27 -19.29 -5.48 -32.49
N ALA A 28 -19.47 -5.77 -33.78
CA ALA A 28 -20.20 -6.96 -34.23
C ALA A 28 -19.53 -8.27 -33.77
N ASP A 29 -18.21 -8.30 -33.87
CA ASP A 29 -17.32 -9.44 -33.62
C ASP A 29 -15.97 -8.96 -33.04
N ALA A 30 -15.09 -9.89 -32.71
CA ALA A 30 -13.74 -9.66 -32.18
C ALA A 30 -12.61 -9.77 -33.23
N THR A 31 -12.90 -9.71 -34.54
CA THR A 31 -11.87 -9.89 -35.61
C THR A 31 -10.74 -8.84 -35.59
N LYS A 32 -10.87 -7.78 -34.78
CA LYS A 32 -9.87 -6.72 -34.63
C LYS A 32 -9.12 -6.72 -33.30
N SER A 33 -9.47 -7.59 -32.35
CA SER A 33 -8.87 -7.58 -31.03
C SER A 33 -8.86 -8.98 -30.42
N ASP A 34 -7.70 -9.40 -29.95
CA ASP A 34 -7.53 -10.62 -29.17
C ASP A 34 -8.03 -10.48 -27.71
N PHE A 35 -8.61 -9.33 -27.33
CA PHE A 35 -9.01 -9.00 -25.96
C PHE A 35 -10.44 -8.45 -25.88
N ILE A 36 -11.21 -8.95 -24.91
CA ILE A 36 -12.63 -8.64 -24.74
C ILE A 36 -12.95 -8.27 -23.30
N LEU A 37 -13.99 -7.46 -23.12
CA LEU A 37 -14.66 -7.26 -21.84
C LEU A 37 -15.93 -8.10 -21.81
N ILE A 38 -16.15 -8.82 -20.71
CA ILE A 38 -17.40 -9.52 -20.40
C ILE A 38 -17.91 -8.96 -19.09
N GLN A 39 -19.11 -8.38 -19.10
CA GLN A 39 -19.85 -8.02 -17.91
C GLN A 39 -20.93 -9.09 -17.65
N SER A 40 -20.95 -9.66 -16.46
CA SER A 40 -22.00 -10.56 -16.00
C SER A 40 -23.08 -9.83 -15.19
N VAL A 41 -24.16 -10.52 -14.85
CA VAL A 41 -25.23 -9.98 -13.98
C VAL A 41 -24.77 -9.95 -12.52
N GLU A 42 -24.18 -11.06 -12.06
CA GLU A 42 -23.60 -11.28 -10.72
C GLU A 42 -22.13 -11.72 -10.87
N PRO A 43 -21.29 -11.73 -9.80
CA PRO A 43 -19.95 -12.30 -9.87
C PRO A 43 -19.99 -13.75 -10.39
N LEU A 44 -19.08 -14.10 -11.30
CA LEU A 44 -19.09 -15.41 -11.94
C LEU A 44 -18.91 -16.54 -10.93
N SER A 45 -19.74 -17.57 -11.05
CA SER A 45 -19.54 -18.87 -10.40
C SER A 45 -18.63 -19.76 -11.23
N ASN A 46 -17.96 -20.72 -10.58
CA ASN A 46 -17.04 -21.67 -11.22
C ASN A 46 -17.65 -22.35 -12.47
N GLN A 47 -18.96 -22.65 -12.45
CA GLN A 47 -19.68 -23.26 -13.57
C GLN A 47 -19.81 -22.30 -14.77
N GLN A 48 -20.02 -21.01 -14.52
CA GLN A 48 -20.15 -19.97 -15.55
C GLN A 48 -18.79 -19.62 -16.16
N GLU A 49 -17.73 -19.55 -15.34
CA GLU A 49 -16.34 -19.49 -15.81
C GLU A 49 -15.98 -20.71 -16.68
N GLU A 50 -16.37 -21.93 -16.28
CA GLU A 50 -16.19 -23.15 -17.07
C GLU A 50 -16.89 -23.08 -18.43
N GLU A 51 -18.07 -22.45 -18.50
CA GLU A 51 -18.80 -22.27 -19.75
C GLU A 51 -18.09 -21.27 -20.67
N LEU A 52 -17.54 -20.18 -20.12
CA LEU A 52 -16.70 -19.23 -20.84
C LEU A 52 -15.38 -19.85 -21.35
N GLU A 53 -14.66 -20.61 -20.51
CA GLU A 53 -13.44 -21.33 -20.90
C GLU A 53 -13.72 -22.33 -22.03
N LYS A 54 -14.85 -23.06 -21.99
CA LYS A 54 -15.27 -23.97 -23.08
C LYS A 54 -15.57 -23.23 -24.38
N LEU A 55 -16.03 -21.97 -24.31
CA LEU A 55 -16.12 -21.09 -25.47
C LEU A 55 -14.76 -20.54 -25.96
N GLY A 56 -13.67 -20.75 -25.22
CA GLY A 56 -12.31 -20.30 -25.56
C GLY A 56 -11.95 -18.92 -25.01
N VAL A 57 -12.61 -18.49 -23.93
CA VAL A 57 -12.31 -17.27 -23.17
C VAL A 57 -11.23 -17.57 -22.12
N ASP A 58 -10.17 -16.76 -22.11
CA ASP A 58 -9.12 -16.75 -21.09
C ASP A 58 -9.38 -15.57 -20.13
N ILE A 59 -9.75 -15.83 -18.88
CA ILE A 59 -10.16 -14.78 -17.93
C ILE A 59 -8.91 -14.18 -17.24
N GLN A 60 -8.58 -12.92 -17.55
CA GLN A 60 -7.26 -12.32 -17.25
C GLN A 60 -7.24 -11.32 -16.09
N GLU A 61 -8.31 -10.57 -15.84
CA GLU A 61 -8.40 -9.65 -14.69
C GLU A 61 -9.86 -9.32 -14.32
N TYR A 62 -10.18 -9.26 -13.02
CA TYR A 62 -11.44 -8.65 -12.57
C TYR A 62 -11.28 -7.13 -12.59
N THR A 63 -12.05 -6.45 -13.43
CA THR A 63 -11.93 -5.00 -13.60
C THR A 63 -12.86 -4.26 -12.64
N SER A 64 -14.17 -4.30 -12.82
CA SER A 64 -15.13 -3.50 -12.04
C SER A 64 -16.57 -3.99 -12.23
N GLN A 65 -17.43 -3.94 -11.21
CA GLN A 65 -18.89 -4.14 -11.35
C GLN A 65 -19.24 -5.39 -12.21
N ASN A 66 -18.81 -6.57 -11.76
CA ASN A 66 -19.03 -7.85 -12.44
C ASN A 66 -18.44 -7.89 -13.87
N THR A 67 -17.42 -7.09 -14.16
CA THR A 67 -16.74 -7.04 -15.46
C THR A 67 -15.36 -7.66 -15.37
N TYR A 68 -15.05 -8.49 -16.37
CA TYR A 68 -13.83 -9.26 -16.51
C TYR A 68 -13.16 -8.86 -17.83
N LEU A 69 -11.85 -8.60 -17.77
CA LEU A 69 -10.99 -8.49 -18.96
C LEU A 69 -10.49 -9.88 -19.32
N CYS A 70 -10.68 -10.28 -20.58
CA CYS A 70 -10.38 -11.63 -21.05
C CYS A 70 -9.59 -11.61 -22.37
N GLY A 71 -8.74 -12.61 -22.57
CA GLY A 71 -8.22 -12.97 -23.89
C GLY A 71 -9.25 -13.81 -24.67
N TYR A 72 -9.38 -13.59 -25.97
CA TYR A 72 -10.30 -14.34 -26.83
C TYR A 72 -9.78 -14.43 -28.26
N LYS A 73 -9.18 -15.58 -28.63
CA LYS A 73 -8.58 -15.82 -29.96
C LYS A 73 -9.58 -16.26 -31.04
N LYS A 74 -10.87 -16.05 -30.82
CA LYS A 74 -11.96 -16.36 -31.77
C LYS A 74 -12.69 -15.06 -32.13
N THR A 75 -13.31 -15.02 -33.29
CA THR A 75 -13.98 -13.79 -33.77
C THR A 75 -15.43 -13.67 -33.30
N ASP A 76 -16.20 -14.75 -33.28
CA ASP A 76 -17.65 -14.66 -33.01
C ASP A 76 -17.99 -14.43 -31.53
N LEU A 77 -18.60 -13.28 -31.24
CA LEU A 77 -19.06 -12.90 -29.90
C LEU A 77 -20.47 -13.42 -29.56
N HIS A 78 -21.25 -13.94 -30.52
CA HIS A 78 -22.62 -14.40 -30.26
C HIS A 78 -22.72 -15.53 -29.22
N PRO A 79 -21.83 -16.56 -29.21
CA PRO A 79 -21.88 -17.61 -28.19
C PRO A 79 -21.75 -17.08 -26.77
N ILE A 80 -20.93 -16.04 -26.56
CA ILE A 80 -20.76 -15.38 -25.25
C ILE A 80 -21.97 -14.48 -24.93
N ARG A 81 -22.41 -13.68 -25.90
CA ARG A 81 -23.55 -12.73 -25.75
C ARG A 81 -24.89 -13.43 -25.52
N ASN A 82 -25.01 -14.70 -25.87
CA ASN A 82 -26.21 -15.50 -25.66
C ASN A 82 -26.24 -16.24 -24.30
N LEU A 83 -25.19 -16.16 -23.49
CA LEU A 83 -25.16 -16.78 -22.16
C LEU A 83 -26.08 -16.02 -21.19
N PRO A 84 -26.95 -16.69 -20.43
CA PRO A 84 -28.00 -16.05 -19.64
C PRO A 84 -27.48 -15.21 -18.46
N PHE A 85 -26.20 -15.36 -18.12
CA PHE A 85 -25.53 -14.60 -17.06
C PHE A 85 -24.64 -13.46 -17.58
N VAL A 86 -24.48 -13.31 -18.90
CA VAL A 86 -23.73 -12.21 -19.52
C VAL A 86 -24.67 -11.04 -19.80
N SER A 87 -24.42 -9.90 -19.17
CA SER A 87 -25.21 -8.67 -19.33
C SER A 87 -24.70 -7.79 -20.48
N TRP A 88 -23.39 -7.85 -20.78
CA TRP A 88 -22.76 -7.20 -21.93
C TRP A 88 -21.43 -7.89 -22.29
N ALA A 89 -21.08 -7.95 -23.57
CA ALA A 89 -19.76 -8.40 -24.02
C ALA A 89 -19.33 -7.69 -25.31
N ASN A 90 -18.06 -7.28 -25.39
CA ASN A 90 -17.50 -6.48 -26.48
C ASN A 90 -15.96 -6.60 -26.52
N VAL A 91 -15.31 -6.12 -27.58
CA VAL A 91 -13.84 -5.94 -27.57
C VAL A 91 -13.41 -4.96 -26.47
N TYR A 92 -12.16 -5.07 -26.01
CA TYR A 92 -11.56 -4.04 -25.16
C TYR A 92 -11.41 -2.74 -25.96
N LEU A 93 -11.89 -1.62 -25.41
CA LEU A 93 -12.03 -0.35 -26.15
C LEU A 93 -10.88 0.62 -25.81
N ASP A 94 -10.35 1.28 -26.84
CA ASP A 94 -9.32 2.34 -26.79
C ASP A 94 -9.61 3.41 -25.73
N LEU A 95 -10.90 3.66 -25.45
CA LEU A 95 -11.37 4.61 -24.42
C LEU A 95 -10.89 4.24 -23.02
N PHE A 96 -10.61 2.97 -22.72
CA PHE A 96 -10.05 2.51 -21.45
C PHE A 96 -8.52 2.50 -21.46
N VAL A 97 -7.88 2.35 -22.62
CA VAL A 97 -6.42 2.20 -22.75
C VAL A 97 -5.69 3.45 -22.25
N ILE A 98 -6.07 4.64 -22.72
CA ILE A 98 -5.48 5.90 -22.25
C ILE A 98 -6.07 6.24 -20.88
N GLY A 99 -5.23 6.32 -19.84
CA GLY A 99 -5.66 6.71 -18.50
C GLY A 99 -6.27 8.11 -18.46
N SER A 100 -7.30 8.32 -17.63
CA SER A 100 -8.07 9.57 -17.64
C SER A 100 -7.26 10.82 -17.28
N THR A 101 -6.17 10.68 -16.51
CA THR A 101 -5.21 11.75 -16.20
C THR A 101 -4.44 12.27 -17.42
N LEU A 102 -4.45 11.55 -18.55
CA LEU A 102 -3.89 12.00 -19.83
C LEU A 102 -4.92 12.68 -20.74
N LYS A 103 -6.18 12.81 -20.30
CA LYS A 103 -7.30 13.33 -21.11
C LYS A 103 -7.75 14.71 -20.62
N SER A 104 -8.18 15.54 -21.56
CA SER A 104 -8.97 16.74 -21.24
C SER A 104 -10.39 16.35 -20.83
N SER A 105 -10.90 16.99 -19.78
CA SER A 105 -12.27 16.84 -19.32
C SER A 105 -13.26 17.17 -20.44
N ALA A 106 -14.38 16.43 -20.51
CA ALA A 106 -15.40 16.67 -21.51
C ALA A 106 -16.00 18.08 -21.34
N ALA A 107 -16.08 18.84 -22.44
CA ALA A 107 -16.54 20.23 -22.46
C ALA A 107 -18.04 20.42 -22.12
N THR A 108 -18.75 19.32 -21.82
CA THR A 108 -20.14 19.29 -21.40
C THR A 108 -20.31 18.22 -20.32
N ARG A 109 -20.86 18.59 -19.15
CA ARG A 109 -21.28 17.61 -18.13
C ARG A 109 -22.58 16.93 -18.59
N GLY A 110 -22.46 15.87 -19.38
CA GLY A 110 -23.58 15.05 -19.83
C GLY A 110 -23.17 13.60 -20.10
N LEU A 111 -24.09 12.67 -19.88
CA LEU A 111 -23.90 11.21 -20.02
C LEU A 111 -23.61 10.73 -21.47
N LEU A 112 -23.35 11.63 -22.41
CA LEU A 112 -23.35 11.38 -23.85
C LEU A 112 -22.03 11.73 -24.58
N SER A 113 -20.96 12.03 -23.85
CA SER A 113 -19.65 12.37 -24.43
C SER A 113 -18.47 11.81 -23.63
N PHE A 114 -17.51 11.18 -24.31
CA PHE A 114 -16.28 10.69 -23.69
C PHE A 114 -15.20 11.79 -23.57
N PRO A 115 -14.30 11.74 -22.57
CA PRO A 115 -13.13 12.61 -22.49
C PRO A 115 -12.18 12.42 -23.68
N SER A 116 -11.51 13.48 -24.12
CA SER A 116 -10.68 13.50 -25.34
C SER A 116 -9.19 13.69 -25.03
N VAL A 117 -8.31 13.25 -25.94
CA VAL A 117 -6.85 13.38 -25.77
C VAL A 117 -6.39 14.79 -26.21
N PRO A 118 -5.64 15.54 -25.38
CA PRO A 118 -5.07 16.81 -25.79
C PRO A 118 -4.05 16.62 -26.91
N LYS A 119 -4.24 17.27 -28.06
CA LYS A 119 -3.34 17.17 -29.23
C LYS A 119 -2.07 18.03 -29.08
N GLY A 120 -1.45 17.94 -27.92
CA GLY A 120 -0.23 18.66 -27.53
C GLY A 120 1.04 18.03 -28.06
N ARG A 121 2.04 18.88 -28.32
CA ARG A 121 3.39 18.50 -28.79
C ARG A 121 4.46 18.44 -27.70
N VAL A 122 4.11 18.76 -26.45
CA VAL A 122 5.02 18.65 -25.31
C VAL A 122 5.24 17.15 -25.02
N PRO A 123 6.48 16.64 -25.01
CA PRO A 123 6.73 15.24 -24.67
C PRO A 123 6.58 15.01 -23.17
N GLN A 124 5.84 13.96 -22.80
CA GLN A 124 5.68 13.49 -21.42
C GLN A 124 6.17 12.04 -21.30
N THR A 125 6.65 11.66 -20.11
CA THR A 125 7.07 10.28 -19.82
C THR A 125 5.86 9.43 -19.47
N VAL A 126 5.66 8.30 -20.16
CA VAL A 126 4.56 7.37 -19.92
C VAL A 126 5.06 5.93 -19.79
N ASP A 127 4.34 5.12 -19.02
CA ASP A 127 4.41 3.66 -19.00
C ASP A 127 3.28 3.10 -19.87
N ILE A 128 3.65 2.32 -20.88
CA ILE A 128 2.74 1.50 -21.69
C ILE A 128 2.70 0.11 -21.06
N ILE A 129 1.56 -0.31 -20.52
CA ILE A 129 1.33 -1.69 -20.05
C ILE A 129 0.83 -2.53 -21.23
N VAL A 130 1.36 -3.74 -21.39
CA VAL A 130 0.87 -4.71 -22.40
C VAL A 130 -0.10 -5.72 -21.79
N HIS A 131 -0.93 -6.35 -22.62
CA HIS A 131 -1.86 -7.40 -22.19
C HIS A 131 -1.13 -8.67 -21.69
N ALA A 132 -1.82 -9.50 -20.89
CA ALA A 132 -1.23 -10.76 -20.42
C ALA A 132 -1.00 -11.71 -21.61
N GLY A 133 0.19 -12.32 -21.64
CA GLY A 133 0.66 -13.14 -22.77
C GLY A 133 1.42 -12.36 -23.85
N VAL A 134 1.48 -11.03 -23.79
CA VAL A 134 2.37 -10.21 -24.63
C VAL A 134 3.73 -10.04 -23.94
N ASP A 135 4.83 -10.25 -24.67
CA ASP A 135 6.17 -9.94 -24.20
C ASP A 135 6.57 -8.49 -24.57
N PRO A 136 6.71 -7.56 -23.60
CA PRO A 136 7.14 -6.19 -23.84
C PRO A 136 8.61 -6.07 -24.27
N LYS A 137 9.40 -7.16 -24.20
CA LYS A 137 10.81 -7.21 -24.63
C LYS A 137 11.00 -7.73 -26.06
N SER A 138 9.91 -8.11 -26.74
CA SER A 138 9.96 -8.63 -28.11
C SER A 138 10.12 -7.53 -29.17
N ASP A 139 11.02 -7.74 -30.14
CA ASP A 139 11.34 -6.76 -31.20
C ASP A 139 10.11 -6.28 -31.98
N ALA A 140 9.11 -7.16 -32.16
CA ALA A 140 7.85 -6.86 -32.84
C ALA A 140 7.01 -5.83 -32.07
N VAL A 141 6.87 -5.99 -30.75
CA VAL A 141 6.14 -5.05 -29.88
C VAL A 141 6.89 -3.73 -29.77
N LEU A 142 8.22 -3.79 -29.62
CA LEU A 142 9.07 -2.59 -29.54
C LEU A 142 9.02 -1.77 -30.84
N SER A 143 9.09 -2.42 -32.00
CA SER A 143 9.03 -1.75 -33.31
C SER A 143 7.66 -1.11 -33.56
N GLU A 144 6.57 -1.79 -33.21
CA GLU A 144 5.19 -1.31 -33.37
C GLU A 144 4.92 -0.07 -32.48
N ILE A 145 5.34 -0.12 -31.22
CA ILE A 145 5.21 1.00 -30.27
C ILE A 145 6.13 2.17 -30.66
N ALA A 146 7.38 1.91 -31.05
CA ALA A 146 8.29 2.97 -31.49
C ALA A 146 7.77 3.70 -32.74
N ALA A 147 7.23 2.97 -33.71
CA ALA A 147 6.59 3.53 -34.90
C ALA A 147 5.39 4.42 -34.55
N ALA A 148 4.46 3.92 -33.70
CA ALA A 148 3.27 4.66 -33.29
C ALA A 148 3.58 5.88 -32.41
N ALA A 149 4.64 5.82 -31.58
CA ALA A 149 5.11 6.94 -30.77
C ALA A 149 5.94 7.99 -31.53
N HIS A 150 6.37 7.67 -32.76
CA HIS A 150 7.46 8.35 -33.47
C HIS A 150 8.75 8.47 -32.63
N ALA A 151 9.12 7.39 -31.95
CA ALA A 151 10.28 7.27 -31.09
C ALA A 151 11.38 6.39 -31.71
N ASP A 152 12.61 6.55 -31.24
CA ASP A 152 13.70 5.61 -31.50
C ASP A 152 13.47 4.33 -30.65
N PRO A 153 13.45 3.11 -31.23
CA PRO A 153 13.38 1.86 -30.48
C PRO A 153 14.41 1.75 -29.34
N ALA A 154 15.61 2.32 -29.51
CA ALA A 154 16.65 2.32 -28.48
C ALA A 154 16.34 3.22 -27.27
N ALA A 155 15.31 4.07 -27.34
CA ALA A 155 14.84 4.93 -26.26
C ALA A 155 13.69 4.32 -25.43
N LEU A 156 13.23 3.10 -25.75
CA LEU A 156 12.19 2.37 -25.02
C LEU A 156 12.83 1.54 -23.88
N ALA A 157 12.44 1.81 -22.63
CA ALA A 157 12.95 1.11 -21.47
C ALA A 157 11.94 0.04 -20.98
N THR A 158 12.32 -1.24 -21.06
CA THR A 158 11.41 -2.38 -20.80
C THR A 158 11.44 -2.84 -19.33
N GLY A 159 10.27 -3.10 -18.75
CA GLY A 159 10.08 -3.88 -17.53
C GLY A 159 9.60 -5.30 -17.84
N SER A 160 9.05 -6.03 -16.86
CA SER A 160 8.45 -7.36 -17.09
C SER A 160 7.09 -7.31 -17.79
N THR A 161 6.33 -6.22 -17.63
CA THR A 161 4.94 -6.08 -18.14
C THR A 161 4.67 -4.73 -18.82
N LYS A 162 5.69 -3.87 -18.95
CA LYS A 162 5.53 -2.49 -19.45
C LYS A 162 6.74 -1.98 -20.25
N ILE A 163 6.52 -0.91 -21.00
CA ILE A 163 7.52 -0.18 -21.78
C ILE A 163 7.42 1.30 -21.42
N ARG A 164 8.50 1.88 -20.89
CA ARG A 164 8.60 3.30 -20.53
C ARG A 164 9.26 4.08 -21.66
N LEU A 165 8.65 5.20 -22.05
CA LEU A 165 9.17 6.11 -23.08
C LEU A 165 8.73 7.56 -22.84
N LYS A 166 9.27 8.49 -23.64
CA LYS A 166 8.74 9.85 -23.77
C LYS A 166 7.98 9.99 -25.08
N VAL A 167 6.75 10.48 -25.03
CA VAL A 167 5.87 10.64 -26.20
C VAL A 167 5.11 11.97 -26.16
N GLN A 168 4.80 12.53 -27.33
CA GLN A 168 3.93 13.70 -27.45
C GLN A 168 2.46 13.27 -27.34
N SER A 169 1.63 14.05 -26.64
CA SER A 169 0.22 13.71 -26.41
C SER A 169 -0.58 13.47 -27.70
N GLN A 170 -0.22 14.14 -28.80
CA GLN A 170 -0.81 13.93 -30.13
C GLN A 170 -0.65 12.51 -30.71
N TYR A 171 0.20 11.64 -30.14
CA TYR A 171 0.42 10.25 -30.58
C TYR A 171 -0.18 9.19 -29.65
N LEU A 172 -0.80 9.58 -28.52
CA LEU A 172 -1.38 8.62 -27.57
C LEU A 172 -2.55 7.82 -28.18
N GLU A 173 -3.33 8.45 -29.07
CA GLU A 173 -4.40 7.77 -29.83
C GLU A 173 -3.83 6.68 -30.76
N SER A 174 -2.67 6.92 -31.37
CA SER A 174 -1.99 5.94 -32.23
C SER A 174 -1.37 4.77 -31.46
N LEU A 175 -0.91 5.02 -30.23
CA LEU A 175 -0.44 3.97 -29.31
C LEU A 175 -1.59 3.14 -28.73
N ALA A 176 -2.75 3.77 -28.48
CA ALA A 176 -3.92 3.09 -27.93
C ALA A 176 -4.62 2.15 -28.92
N ALA A 177 -4.46 2.39 -30.22
CA ALA A 177 -4.98 1.53 -31.29
C ALA A 177 -4.13 0.25 -31.53
N ILE A 178 -3.07 0.03 -30.76
CA ILE A 178 -2.29 -1.22 -30.78
C ILE A 178 -2.97 -2.20 -29.83
N ASP A 179 -3.60 -3.26 -30.36
CA ASP A 179 -4.33 -4.29 -29.59
C ASP A 179 -3.52 -4.94 -28.45
N LYS A 180 -2.18 -4.94 -28.56
CA LYS A 180 -1.27 -5.47 -27.53
C LYS A 180 -1.14 -4.55 -26.31
N VAL A 181 -1.55 -3.28 -26.40
CA VAL A 181 -1.41 -2.25 -25.37
C VAL A 181 -2.65 -2.20 -24.48
N LYS A 182 -2.50 -2.66 -23.23
CA LYS A 182 -3.56 -2.65 -22.23
C LYS A 182 -3.83 -1.25 -21.69
N SER A 183 -2.78 -0.48 -21.40
CA SER A 183 -2.97 0.89 -20.92
C SER A 183 -1.76 1.79 -21.10
N ILE A 184 -2.00 3.10 -21.08
CA ILE A 184 -0.95 4.14 -21.13
C ILE A 184 -1.17 5.08 -19.94
N LEU A 185 -0.16 5.19 -19.07
CA LEU A 185 -0.22 5.94 -17.81
C LEU A 185 0.99 6.88 -17.64
N PRO A 186 0.83 8.09 -17.06
CA PRO A 186 1.93 9.03 -16.84
C PRO A 186 2.87 8.58 -15.72
N VAL A 187 4.16 8.96 -15.83
CA VAL A 187 5.21 8.64 -14.84
C VAL A 187 5.56 9.87 -13.99
N TYR A 188 5.58 9.69 -12.66
CA TYR A 188 5.76 10.76 -11.67
C TYR A 188 6.95 10.51 -10.72
N ALA A 189 7.60 11.59 -10.25
CA ALA A 189 8.78 11.56 -9.36
C ALA A 189 8.44 11.51 -7.85
N ALA A 190 9.45 11.30 -6.97
CA ALA A 190 9.28 10.96 -5.54
C ALA A 190 10.17 11.79 -4.56
N ARG A 191 9.87 11.79 -3.22
CA ARG A 191 10.35 12.75 -2.16
C ARG A 191 10.56 12.15 -0.72
N LEU A 192 11.05 12.92 0.29
CA LEU A 192 11.93 12.49 1.46
C LEU A 192 11.85 13.33 2.82
N PHE A 193 11.96 12.77 4.08
CA PHE A 193 12.07 13.41 5.46
C PHE A 193 12.86 12.63 6.66
N ASN A 194 12.38 12.35 7.92
CA ASN A 194 12.86 11.27 8.92
C ASN A 194 13.26 11.46 10.46
N ASN A 195 13.30 10.34 11.26
CA ASN A 195 13.78 10.14 12.67
C ASN A 195 12.98 9.35 13.81
N ARG A 196 13.18 9.77 15.08
CA ARG A 196 12.76 9.41 16.49
C ARG A 196 11.91 8.19 16.91
N ALA A 197 10.62 8.18 16.58
CA ALA A 197 9.41 7.96 17.44
C ALA A 197 9.30 6.87 18.55
N THR A 198 10.28 5.99 18.69
CA THR A 198 10.21 4.61 19.22
C THR A 198 9.35 4.36 20.48
N LYS A 199 9.42 5.23 21.49
CA LYS A 199 8.65 5.08 22.76
C LYS A 199 7.13 5.02 22.54
N ILE A 200 6.60 5.81 21.59
CA ILE A 200 5.15 5.93 21.32
C ILE A 200 4.59 4.65 20.66
N LEU A 201 5.47 3.86 20.04
CA LEU A 201 5.18 2.58 19.39
C LEU A 201 5.37 1.38 20.32
N GLY A 202 5.85 1.60 21.56
CA GLY A 202 6.22 0.54 22.48
C GLY A 202 7.50 -0.20 22.09
N THR A 203 8.51 0.51 21.58
CA THR A 203 9.86 -0.03 21.32
C THR A 203 10.92 0.60 22.25
N PRO A 204 11.92 -0.16 22.74
CA PRO A 204 12.11 -1.61 22.57
C PRO A 204 11.02 -2.44 23.26
N PHE A 205 10.76 -3.65 22.76
CA PHE A 205 9.76 -4.55 23.32
C PHE A 205 10.39 -5.59 24.25
N GLU A 206 9.81 -5.74 25.43
CA GLU A 206 10.19 -6.74 26.42
C GLU A 206 9.06 -7.76 26.58
N GLY A 207 9.33 -9.00 26.17
CA GLY A 207 8.40 -10.12 26.35
C GLY A 207 8.58 -10.83 27.70
N PRO A 208 7.83 -11.94 27.92
CA PRO A 208 7.86 -12.71 29.16
C PRO A 208 9.29 -13.08 29.61
N ASN A 209 9.47 -13.14 30.93
CA ASN A 209 10.77 -13.39 31.58
C ASN A 209 11.87 -12.37 31.18
N SER A 210 11.49 -11.12 30.92
CA SER A 210 12.37 -10.04 30.44
C SER A 210 13.13 -10.38 29.15
N THR A 211 12.50 -11.18 28.27
CA THR A 211 13.07 -11.51 26.96
C THR A 211 12.98 -10.29 26.04
N GLN A 212 14.10 -9.59 25.84
CA GLN A 212 14.16 -8.45 24.93
C GLN A 212 14.20 -8.91 23.46
N TYR A 213 13.31 -8.34 22.65
CA TYR A 213 13.29 -8.52 21.19
C TYR A 213 13.63 -7.17 20.54
N GLU A 214 14.60 -7.17 19.62
CA GLU A 214 15.25 -5.97 19.08
C GLU A 214 15.57 -6.10 17.58
N GLY A 215 14.93 -7.04 16.88
CA GLY A 215 15.18 -7.38 15.48
C GLY A 215 16.33 -8.35 15.26
N GLU A 216 16.75 -9.10 16.28
CA GLU A 216 17.90 -10.00 16.20
C GLU A 216 17.70 -11.07 15.10
N GLY A 217 18.77 -11.30 14.32
CA GLY A 217 18.75 -12.22 13.19
C GLY A 217 17.91 -11.78 11.99
N GLN A 218 17.15 -10.67 12.07
CA GLN A 218 16.44 -10.12 10.92
C GLN A 218 17.37 -9.29 10.03
N VAL A 219 17.01 -9.24 8.75
CA VAL A 219 17.64 -8.39 7.73
C VAL A 219 16.55 -7.50 7.14
N VAL A 220 16.74 -6.18 7.25
CA VAL A 220 15.86 -5.18 6.65
C VAL A 220 16.58 -4.57 5.45
N ALA A 221 15.93 -4.62 4.30
CA ALA A 221 16.29 -3.84 3.13
C ALA A 221 15.68 -2.44 3.24
N VAL A 222 16.50 -1.43 2.99
CA VAL A 222 16.09 -0.03 2.81
C VAL A 222 16.44 0.34 1.37
N ALA A 223 15.54 1.03 0.66
CA ALA A 223 15.82 1.60 -0.65
C ALA A 223 15.53 3.09 -0.61
N ASP A 224 16.59 3.90 -0.74
CA ASP A 224 16.56 5.33 -0.40
C ASP A 224 17.78 6.08 -0.98
N THR A 225 18.04 7.34 -0.62
CA THR A 225 19.11 8.17 -1.20
C THR A 225 20.49 7.51 -1.17
N GLY A 226 20.96 7.08 0.01
CA GLY A 226 22.25 6.46 0.21
C GLY A 226 22.48 6.06 1.68
N PHE A 227 23.71 5.63 2.01
CA PHE A 227 24.12 5.35 3.37
C PHE A 227 25.43 6.05 3.74
N ASP A 228 25.32 7.14 4.50
CA ASP A 228 26.41 7.84 5.20
C ASP A 228 27.66 8.03 4.31
N GLN A 229 28.82 7.42 4.63
CA GLN A 229 30.05 7.52 3.83
C GLN A 229 30.15 6.52 2.66
N GLY A 230 29.12 5.70 2.41
CA GLY A 230 29.11 4.68 1.35
C GLY A 230 29.93 3.43 1.69
N SER A 231 30.16 3.16 2.97
CA SER A 231 31.03 2.07 3.46
C SER A 231 30.31 1.13 4.42
N THR A 232 30.60 -0.17 4.33
CA THR A 232 30.13 -1.20 5.28
C THR A 232 31.05 -1.37 6.49
N THR A 233 32.25 -0.79 6.47
CA THR A 233 33.23 -0.84 7.56
C THR A 233 33.39 0.51 8.26
N GLU A 234 33.45 1.60 7.49
CA GLU A 234 33.49 2.98 8.00
C GLU A 234 32.07 3.54 8.16
N THR A 235 31.19 2.77 8.80
CA THR A 235 29.78 3.11 9.02
C THR A 235 29.62 4.21 10.06
N HIS A 236 28.58 5.05 9.93
CA HIS A 236 28.09 5.89 11.03
C HIS A 236 27.99 5.06 12.34
N PRO A 237 28.44 5.54 13.51
CA PRO A 237 28.67 4.68 14.69
C PRO A 237 27.46 3.85 15.10
N ALA A 238 26.25 4.41 14.94
CA ALA A 238 24.96 3.76 15.21
C ALA A 238 24.66 2.48 14.38
N PHE A 239 25.54 2.06 13.46
CA PHE A 239 25.38 0.87 12.61
C PHE A 239 26.57 -0.10 12.65
N SER A 240 27.55 0.17 13.52
CA SER A 240 28.83 -0.54 13.60
C SER A 240 28.66 -2.07 13.55
N GLY A 241 29.24 -2.70 12.51
CA GLY A 241 29.22 -4.16 12.31
C GLY A 241 27.87 -4.77 11.88
N ARG A 242 26.85 -3.97 11.55
CA ARG A 242 25.49 -4.44 11.19
C ARG A 242 25.04 -4.10 9.76
N VAL A 243 25.87 -3.45 8.96
CA VAL A 243 25.62 -3.20 7.53
C VAL A 243 26.19 -4.35 6.70
N ARG A 244 25.31 -5.20 6.15
CA ARG A 244 25.72 -6.36 5.34
C ARG A 244 26.16 -5.97 3.94
N LYS A 245 25.37 -5.11 3.29
CA LYS A 245 25.48 -4.83 1.87
C LYS A 245 24.99 -3.43 1.56
N LEU A 246 25.77 -2.72 0.75
CA LEU A 246 25.35 -1.53 0.04
C LEU A 246 25.24 -1.87 -1.45
N TYR A 247 24.18 -1.39 -2.09
CA TYR A 247 24.02 -1.37 -3.55
C TYR A 247 24.00 0.08 -4.01
N ALA A 248 24.81 0.42 -5.02
CA ALA A 248 24.70 1.68 -5.74
C ALA A 248 23.86 1.47 -7.00
N LEU A 249 22.58 1.82 -6.94
CA LEU A 249 21.66 1.77 -8.08
C LEU A 249 21.51 3.17 -8.71
N GLY A 250 21.67 4.21 -7.90
CA GLY A 250 21.76 5.59 -8.32
C GLY A 250 22.92 5.86 -9.30
N ASP A 251 22.63 6.68 -10.31
CA ASP A 251 23.51 7.07 -11.42
C ASP A 251 24.65 7.99 -10.92
N ARG A 252 25.58 7.40 -10.14
CA ARG A 252 26.66 8.05 -9.35
C ARG A 252 27.94 7.20 -9.29
N ASP A 253 28.34 6.62 -10.43
CA ASP A 253 29.64 5.95 -10.61
C ASP A 253 29.93 4.80 -9.62
N GLY A 254 28.88 4.10 -9.17
CA GLY A 254 28.97 3.01 -8.18
C GLY A 254 29.07 3.46 -6.71
N ASN A 255 28.91 4.75 -6.43
CA ASN A 255 28.92 5.29 -5.07
C ASN A 255 27.56 5.10 -4.36
N SER A 256 27.60 4.75 -3.08
CA SER A 256 26.41 4.56 -2.22
C SER A 256 26.38 5.49 -0.99
N ASP A 257 27.26 6.49 -0.96
CA ASP A 257 27.26 7.54 0.07
C ASP A 257 26.04 8.48 -0.02
N ASP A 258 25.76 9.23 1.05
CA ASP A 258 24.50 9.95 1.22
C ASP A 258 24.69 11.45 1.41
N PRO A 259 24.91 12.24 0.34
CA PRO A 259 25.08 13.69 0.44
C PRO A 259 23.78 14.44 0.78
N ASP A 260 22.63 13.81 0.54
CA ASP A 260 21.29 14.32 0.91
C ASP A 260 21.01 14.09 2.40
N GLY A 261 21.35 12.89 2.89
CA GLY A 261 21.31 12.51 4.30
C GLY A 261 20.06 11.72 4.70
N HIS A 262 18.99 11.75 3.89
CA HIS A 262 17.73 11.08 4.17
C HIS A 262 17.84 9.56 4.36
N GLY A 263 18.51 8.84 3.46
CA GLY A 263 18.61 7.38 3.51
C GLY A 263 19.32 6.89 4.77
N THR A 264 20.38 7.57 5.19
CA THR A 264 21.06 7.35 6.48
C THR A 264 20.11 7.56 7.65
N HIS A 265 19.36 8.65 7.57
CA HIS A 265 18.35 9.06 8.53
C HIS A 265 17.33 7.93 8.71
N VAL A 266 16.73 7.46 7.60
CA VAL A 266 15.75 6.37 7.47
C VAL A 266 16.29 5.07 8.04
N CYS A 267 17.50 4.66 7.65
CA CYS A 267 18.18 3.50 8.23
C CYS A 267 18.27 3.61 9.77
N GLY A 268 18.49 4.83 10.28
CA GLY A 268 18.56 5.14 11.71
C GLY A 268 17.24 4.93 12.46
N SER A 269 16.10 5.15 11.81
CA SER A 269 14.76 4.82 12.35
C SER A 269 14.49 3.32 12.40
N VAL A 270 14.97 2.58 11.39
CA VAL A 270 14.82 1.12 11.36
C VAL A 270 15.62 0.49 12.49
N LEU A 271 16.93 0.69 12.51
CA LEU A 271 17.87 -0.17 13.25
C LEU A 271 19.12 0.53 13.82
N GLY A 272 19.12 1.86 13.91
CA GLY A 272 20.20 2.58 14.58
C GLY A 272 20.36 2.15 16.05
N ASP A 273 21.58 2.01 16.54
CA ASP A 273 21.91 1.87 17.97
C ASP A 273 23.12 2.75 18.30
N GLY A 274 22.84 4.01 18.63
CA GLY A 274 23.86 4.97 19.04
C GLY A 274 23.50 5.70 20.33
N PHE A 275 24.33 6.66 20.67
CA PHE A 275 24.25 7.40 21.93
C PHE A 275 24.80 8.81 21.73
N SER A 276 24.11 9.80 22.28
CA SER A 276 24.55 11.19 22.35
C SER A 276 24.33 11.72 23.76
N ALA A 277 25.40 12.20 24.39
CA ALA A 277 25.31 12.78 25.74
C ALA A 277 24.53 14.12 25.72
N THR A 278 24.62 14.89 24.64
CA THR A 278 23.96 16.19 24.48
C THR A 278 22.50 16.06 24.03
N MET A 279 22.14 15.01 23.29
CA MET A 279 20.78 14.78 22.77
C MET A 279 19.93 13.80 23.61
N GLY A 280 20.30 13.58 24.88
CA GLY A 280 19.45 12.86 25.85
C GLY A 280 19.73 11.37 26.04
N GLY A 281 20.89 10.87 25.60
CA GLY A 281 21.35 9.51 25.84
C GLY A 281 21.25 8.59 24.62
N ARG A 282 20.67 7.39 24.80
CA ARG A 282 20.53 6.41 23.71
C ARG A 282 19.57 6.92 22.64
N ILE A 283 20.04 6.92 21.39
CA ILE A 283 19.21 7.20 20.21
C ILE A 283 19.20 5.93 19.36
N ARG A 284 18.02 5.32 19.28
CA ARG A 284 17.80 3.98 18.72
C ARG A 284 16.63 3.99 17.74
N GLY A 285 16.79 3.22 16.66
CA GLY A 285 15.68 2.79 15.83
C GLY A 285 14.84 1.72 16.54
N ALA A 286 13.76 1.28 15.89
CA ALA A 286 12.83 0.33 16.50
C ALA A 286 13.40 -1.11 16.61
N ALA A 287 14.42 -1.46 15.81
CA ALA A 287 15.07 -2.77 15.76
C ALA A 287 16.62 -2.68 15.85
N PRO A 288 17.21 -2.26 16.98
CA PRO A 288 18.64 -1.97 17.09
C PRO A 288 19.59 -3.18 16.94
N LYS A 289 19.08 -4.43 16.94
CA LYS A 289 19.85 -5.67 16.66
C LYS A 289 19.62 -6.24 15.25
N ALA A 290 18.81 -5.59 14.42
CA ALA A 290 18.65 -5.98 13.02
C ALA A 290 19.89 -5.64 12.17
N ASN A 291 19.99 -6.33 11.04
CA ASN A 291 21.02 -6.13 10.01
C ASN A 291 20.46 -5.26 8.87
N LEU A 292 21.29 -4.38 8.32
CA LEU A 292 20.95 -3.51 7.20
C LEU A 292 21.43 -4.08 5.86
N VAL A 293 20.55 -4.06 4.87
CA VAL A 293 20.89 -3.99 3.44
C VAL A 293 20.37 -2.65 2.94
N MET A 294 21.18 -1.87 2.24
CA MET A 294 20.78 -0.54 1.78
C MET A 294 21.06 -0.34 0.30
N GLN A 295 20.03 0.09 -0.44
CA GLN A 295 20.06 0.38 -1.86
C GLN A 295 20.02 1.90 -2.06
N SER A 296 21.16 2.47 -2.45
CA SER A 296 21.33 3.87 -2.82
C SER A 296 20.68 4.13 -4.18
N LEU A 297 19.67 5.00 -4.21
CA LEU A 297 18.84 5.38 -5.35
C LEU A 297 19.18 6.77 -5.90
N LEU A 298 19.91 7.60 -5.14
CA LEU A 298 20.19 9.00 -5.49
C LEU A 298 21.05 9.10 -6.75
N ASP A 299 20.70 9.99 -7.68
CA ASP A 299 21.50 10.31 -8.86
C ASP A 299 22.35 11.59 -8.69
N GLN A 300 23.24 11.87 -9.66
CA GLN A 300 24.07 13.09 -9.69
C GLN A 300 23.30 14.43 -9.65
N LYS A 301 21.95 14.44 -9.71
CA LYS A 301 21.09 15.63 -9.72
C LYS A 301 20.11 15.64 -8.53
N ASN A 302 20.37 14.83 -7.51
CA ASN A 302 19.51 14.61 -6.34
C ASN A 302 18.11 14.06 -6.67
N GLY A 303 17.94 13.41 -7.83
CA GLY A 303 16.77 12.59 -8.15
C GLY A 303 16.93 11.15 -7.68
N LEU A 304 15.85 10.37 -7.70
CA LEU A 304 15.87 8.93 -7.36
C LEU A 304 15.93 8.04 -8.62
N ARG A 305 16.74 8.38 -9.63
CA ARG A 305 16.84 7.58 -10.87
C ARG A 305 17.45 6.19 -10.71
N GLY A 306 17.95 5.85 -9.52
CA GLY A 306 18.33 4.46 -9.18
C GLY A 306 17.15 3.54 -8.86
N ILE A 307 15.91 4.04 -8.82
CA ILE A 307 14.71 3.19 -8.82
C ILE A 307 14.63 2.50 -10.20
N PRO A 308 14.71 1.16 -10.28
CA PRO A 308 14.64 0.46 -11.56
C PRO A 308 13.25 0.61 -12.21
N ASN A 309 13.17 0.36 -13.51
CA ASN A 309 11.90 0.47 -14.22
C ASN A 309 10.89 -0.60 -13.76
N ASP A 310 11.35 -1.75 -13.28
CA ASP A 310 10.53 -2.80 -12.67
C ASP A 310 10.91 -2.96 -11.19
N LEU A 311 9.98 -2.73 -10.27
CA LEU A 311 10.27 -2.83 -8.83
C LEU A 311 10.62 -4.26 -8.37
N GLY A 312 10.31 -5.29 -9.17
CA GLY A 312 10.83 -6.64 -8.93
C GLY A 312 12.36 -6.70 -8.97
N GLU A 313 13.02 -5.88 -9.79
CA GLU A 313 14.49 -5.78 -9.85
C GLU A 313 15.07 -5.06 -8.61
N LEU A 314 14.29 -4.23 -7.93
CA LEU A 314 14.67 -3.63 -6.64
C LEU A 314 14.57 -4.65 -5.51
N PHE A 315 13.42 -5.33 -5.40
CA PHE A 315 13.12 -6.22 -4.26
C PHE A 315 13.85 -7.57 -4.31
N TRP A 316 14.18 -8.08 -5.51
CA TRP A 316 14.71 -9.44 -5.69
C TRP A 316 16.14 -9.66 -5.15
N PRO A 317 17.15 -8.79 -5.38
CA PRO A 317 18.51 -9.05 -4.92
C PRO A 317 18.63 -9.12 -3.38
N PRO A 318 18.12 -8.16 -2.58
CA PRO A 318 18.18 -8.26 -1.11
C PRO A 318 17.44 -9.50 -0.58
N TYR A 319 16.32 -9.87 -1.20
CA TYR A 319 15.53 -11.03 -0.82
C TYR A 319 16.23 -12.37 -1.08
N ARG A 320 16.86 -12.50 -2.25
CA ARG A 320 17.53 -13.73 -2.71
C ARG A 320 18.91 -13.90 -2.07
N ASP A 321 19.72 -12.84 -2.07
CA ASP A 321 21.17 -12.93 -1.87
C ASP A 321 21.59 -12.55 -0.44
N ASP A 322 21.01 -11.50 0.14
CA ASP A 322 21.39 -10.98 1.48
C ASP A 322 20.52 -11.52 2.63
N GLY A 323 19.38 -12.15 2.30
CA GLY A 323 18.42 -12.72 3.24
C GLY A 323 17.36 -11.75 3.77
N ALA A 324 17.13 -10.61 3.11
CA ALA A 324 16.10 -9.65 3.50
C ALA A 324 14.69 -10.27 3.43
N ARG A 325 13.87 -10.01 4.45
CA ARG A 325 12.44 -10.42 4.49
C ARG A 325 11.51 -9.26 4.84
N ILE A 326 12.09 -8.06 4.90
CA ILE A 326 11.45 -6.79 5.24
C ILE A 326 12.11 -5.77 4.32
N HIS A 327 11.31 -4.98 3.61
CA HIS A 327 11.78 -3.97 2.68
C HIS A 327 11.02 -2.67 2.89
N THR A 328 11.69 -1.59 3.25
CA THR A 328 11.07 -0.29 3.50
C THR A 328 11.44 0.72 2.43
N ASN A 329 10.43 1.42 1.93
CA ASN A 329 10.55 2.38 0.85
C ASN A 329 10.00 3.72 1.35
N SER A 330 10.92 4.64 1.61
CA SER A 330 10.64 5.94 2.24
C SER A 330 10.46 7.04 1.18
N TRP A 331 9.82 6.68 0.07
CA TRP A 331 9.56 7.49 -1.10
C TRP A 331 8.28 6.98 -1.80
N GLY A 332 7.66 7.82 -2.63
CA GLY A 332 6.50 7.47 -3.43
C GLY A 332 6.21 8.53 -4.49
N SER A 333 5.54 8.15 -5.57
CA SER A 333 5.14 9.04 -6.66
C SER A 333 3.95 9.92 -6.25
N SER A 334 4.03 11.23 -6.49
CA SER A 334 2.88 12.15 -6.33
C SER A 334 2.67 13.08 -7.53
N SER A 335 1.45 13.61 -7.68
CA SER A 335 1.05 14.46 -8.80
C SER A 335 1.50 15.91 -8.59
N PRO A 336 2.16 16.56 -9.58
CA PRO A 336 2.42 18.01 -9.55
C PRO A 336 1.17 18.90 -9.44
N GLY A 337 -0.03 18.34 -9.67
CA GLY A 337 -1.32 19.04 -9.51
C GLY A 337 -2.12 18.62 -8.27
N GLY A 338 -1.54 17.88 -7.33
CA GLY A 338 -2.20 17.46 -6.08
C GLY A 338 -3.24 16.33 -6.19
N TRP A 339 -3.77 16.05 -7.39
CA TRP A 339 -4.70 14.93 -7.59
C TRP A 339 -4.06 13.57 -7.26
N GLN A 340 -4.85 12.65 -6.70
CA GLN A 340 -4.42 11.30 -6.39
C GLN A 340 -3.87 10.56 -7.62
N LEU A 341 -2.90 9.67 -7.39
CA LEU A 341 -2.49 8.69 -8.38
C LEU A 341 -3.25 7.38 -8.16
N GLY A 342 -3.88 6.88 -9.23
CA GLY A 342 -4.48 5.55 -9.23
C GLY A 342 -3.43 4.43 -9.12
N TYR A 343 -3.91 3.20 -8.92
CA TYR A 343 -3.06 2.02 -8.97
C TYR A 343 -2.41 1.86 -10.36
N ASP A 344 -1.08 1.83 -10.39
CA ASP A 344 -0.27 1.90 -11.61
C ASP A 344 0.60 0.62 -11.78
N PRO A 345 1.56 0.55 -12.74
CA PRO A 345 2.42 -0.62 -12.87
C PRO A 345 3.25 -0.89 -11.62
N SER A 346 3.69 0.15 -10.89
CA SER A 346 4.49 -0.01 -9.67
C SER A 346 3.68 -0.65 -8.54
N GLY A 347 2.40 -0.29 -8.41
CA GLY A 347 1.45 -0.99 -7.54
C GLY A 347 1.28 -2.47 -7.92
N ARG A 348 1.19 -2.77 -9.22
CA ARG A 348 1.11 -4.14 -9.73
C ARG A 348 2.39 -4.94 -9.46
N GLU A 349 3.56 -4.34 -9.60
CA GLU A 349 4.87 -4.95 -9.36
C GLU A 349 5.06 -5.31 -7.87
N ILE A 350 4.68 -4.40 -6.96
CA ILE A 350 4.68 -4.63 -5.50
C ILE A 350 3.75 -5.80 -5.14
N ASP A 351 2.50 -5.78 -5.61
CA ASP A 351 1.53 -6.85 -5.31
C ASP A 351 1.99 -8.19 -5.89
N THR A 352 2.54 -8.20 -7.11
CA THR A 352 3.11 -9.38 -7.78
C THR A 352 4.29 -9.96 -6.99
N PHE A 353 5.17 -9.12 -6.45
CA PHE A 353 6.33 -9.59 -5.71
C PHE A 353 5.93 -10.31 -4.42
N ILE A 354 5.01 -9.72 -3.65
CA ILE A 354 4.54 -10.29 -2.37
C ILE A 354 3.66 -11.53 -2.60
N TRP A 355 2.82 -11.52 -3.64
CA TRP A 355 2.04 -12.71 -4.03
C TRP A 355 2.93 -13.93 -4.34
N LYS A 356 4.07 -13.70 -5.01
CA LYS A 356 5.07 -14.74 -5.31
C LYS A 356 5.97 -15.07 -4.11
N ASN A 357 6.28 -14.10 -3.26
CA ASN A 357 7.19 -14.22 -2.12
C ASN A 357 6.45 -13.87 -0.81
N LYS A 358 5.53 -14.76 -0.39
CA LYS A 358 4.56 -14.50 0.69
C LYS A 358 5.19 -14.20 2.07
N ASN A 359 6.48 -14.45 2.26
CA ASN A 359 7.28 -14.17 3.46
C ASN A 359 8.06 -12.83 3.40
N MET A 360 7.90 -12.03 2.33
CA MET A 360 8.51 -10.71 2.18
C MET A 360 7.53 -9.60 2.57
N VAL A 361 7.81 -8.88 3.66
CA VAL A 361 7.05 -7.70 4.05
C VAL A 361 7.59 -6.48 3.30
N ILE A 362 6.76 -5.78 2.53
CA ILE A 362 7.14 -4.51 1.89
C ILE A 362 6.33 -3.37 2.49
N LEU A 363 7.01 -2.30 2.89
CA LEU A 363 6.43 -1.09 3.45
C LEU A 363 6.63 0.10 2.51
N PHE A 364 5.65 1.00 2.47
CA PHE A 364 5.69 2.26 1.74
C PHE A 364 5.14 3.41 2.58
N ALA A 365 5.67 4.59 2.34
CA ALA A 365 5.11 5.84 2.84
C ALA A 365 3.72 6.13 2.27
N ALA A 366 2.82 6.72 3.06
CA ALA A 366 1.52 7.18 2.54
C ALA A 366 1.64 8.32 1.50
N GLY A 367 2.65 9.17 1.64
CA GLY A 367 2.79 10.45 0.93
C GLY A 367 2.77 11.64 1.90
N ASN A 368 3.23 12.79 1.45
CA ASN A 368 3.30 14.03 2.25
C ASN A 368 2.48 15.15 1.60
N ASP A 369 1.48 14.74 0.81
CA ASP A 369 0.65 15.60 -0.05
C ASP A 369 -0.66 15.99 0.67
N GLY A 370 -0.69 15.88 2.01
CA GLY A 370 -1.77 16.34 2.88
C GLY A 370 -1.97 17.86 2.79
N ILE A 371 -3.10 18.28 2.23
CA ILE A 371 -3.46 19.68 1.98
C ILE A 371 -4.86 19.99 2.53
N ASP A 372 -5.08 21.25 2.92
CA ASP A 372 -6.37 21.87 3.21
C ASP A 372 -6.67 22.84 2.06
N ALA A 373 -7.29 22.35 0.97
CA ALA A 373 -7.36 23.06 -0.31
C ALA A 373 -8.60 23.95 -0.45
N ASP A 374 -9.67 23.71 0.32
CA ASP A 374 -10.80 24.64 0.47
C ASP A 374 -10.62 25.62 1.64
N THR A 375 -9.54 25.47 2.42
CA THR A 375 -9.15 26.29 3.58
C THR A 375 -10.14 26.24 4.74
N ASN A 376 -10.72 25.06 5.00
CA ASN A 376 -11.67 24.83 6.09
C ASN A 376 -11.04 24.40 7.43
N GLY A 377 -9.72 24.10 7.46
CA GLY A 377 -9.00 23.64 8.65
C GLY A 377 -8.92 22.10 8.79
N ILE A 378 -9.36 21.34 7.78
CA ILE A 378 -9.34 19.88 7.73
C ILE A 378 -8.53 19.45 6.49
N ILE A 379 -7.76 18.37 6.62
CA ILE A 379 -6.99 17.81 5.50
C ILE A 379 -7.93 17.05 4.55
N ASP A 380 -7.87 17.39 3.26
CA ASP A 380 -8.66 16.76 2.20
C ASP A 380 -8.37 15.25 2.06
N PRO A 381 -9.34 14.46 1.55
CA PRO A 381 -9.13 13.05 1.22
C PRO A 381 -8.39 12.86 -0.12
N GLN A 382 -8.01 11.61 -0.41
CA GLN A 382 -7.48 11.14 -1.72
C GLN A 382 -6.12 11.74 -2.13
N GLN A 383 -5.09 11.50 -1.32
CA GLN A 383 -3.70 11.96 -1.54
C GLN A 383 -2.68 10.80 -1.54
N ILE A 384 -3.11 9.55 -1.35
CA ILE A 384 -2.22 8.36 -1.38
C ILE A 384 -1.59 8.17 -2.77
N GLY A 385 -0.26 8.03 -2.82
CA GLY A 385 0.51 7.79 -4.06
C GLY A 385 0.40 6.35 -4.60
N ALA A 386 0.85 6.13 -5.84
CA ALA A 386 0.57 4.88 -6.57
C ALA A 386 1.18 3.61 -5.93
N GLN A 387 2.43 3.68 -5.45
CA GLN A 387 3.09 2.57 -4.72
C GLN A 387 2.38 2.31 -3.39
N ALA A 388 1.99 3.39 -2.72
CA ALA A 388 1.28 3.39 -1.45
C ALA A 388 -0.17 2.87 -1.59
N ALA A 389 -0.71 2.83 -2.81
CA ALA A 389 -1.99 2.24 -3.16
C ALA A 389 -1.94 0.73 -3.48
N ALA A 390 -0.77 0.07 -3.44
CA ALA A 390 -0.67 -1.38 -3.57
C ALA A 390 -1.41 -2.11 -2.44
N LYS A 391 -2.01 -3.27 -2.72
CA LYS A 391 -2.87 -4.01 -1.77
C LYS A 391 -2.06 -4.78 -0.71
N ASN A 392 -0.92 -5.33 -1.13
CA ASN A 392 -0.16 -6.30 -0.35
C ASN A 392 0.94 -5.65 0.51
N CYS A 393 1.34 -4.41 0.21
CA CYS A 393 2.25 -3.65 1.06
C CYS A 393 1.57 -3.19 2.36
N ILE A 394 2.39 -2.73 3.30
CA ILE A 394 1.94 -1.98 4.48
C ILE A 394 2.21 -0.50 4.22
N THR A 395 1.15 0.30 4.05
CA THR A 395 1.28 1.74 3.84
C THR A 395 1.17 2.48 5.18
N VAL A 396 2.14 3.34 5.46
CA VAL A 396 2.28 4.00 6.77
C VAL A 396 2.14 5.51 6.64
N GLY A 397 1.13 6.07 7.32
CA GLY A 397 0.95 7.52 7.49
C GLY A 397 1.60 8.05 8.79
N ALA A 398 1.51 9.36 9.02
CA ALA A 398 2.12 10.02 10.16
C ALA A 398 1.09 10.46 11.20
N SER A 399 1.24 9.97 12.44
CA SER A 399 0.74 10.67 13.63
C SER A 399 1.74 11.72 14.07
N GLU A 400 1.40 12.52 15.08
CA GLU A 400 2.42 13.32 15.76
C GLU A 400 3.29 12.50 16.72
N ASN A 401 4.38 13.13 17.14
CA ASN A 401 5.29 12.72 18.22
C ASN A 401 4.94 13.43 19.54
N ASN A 402 5.73 13.19 20.58
CA ASN A 402 5.66 13.93 21.84
C ASN A 402 6.99 14.66 22.09
N ARG A 403 7.03 15.92 21.66
CA ARG A 403 8.12 16.90 21.76
C ARG A 403 7.57 18.33 21.96
N PRO A 404 6.81 18.62 23.03
CA PRO A 404 6.39 19.99 23.34
C PRO A 404 7.57 20.97 23.54
N GLU A 405 8.82 20.50 23.69
CA GLU A 405 10.01 21.34 23.66
C GLU A 405 10.33 21.95 22.28
N ILE A 406 9.82 21.38 21.19
CA ILE A 406 10.08 21.85 19.81
C ILE A 406 8.87 22.64 19.31
N ARG A 407 8.95 23.95 19.50
CA ARG A 407 7.85 24.89 19.27
C ARG A 407 7.79 25.37 17.81
N ILE A 408 7.64 24.42 16.89
CA ILE A 408 7.48 24.68 15.45
C ILE A 408 6.06 24.27 15.07
N SER A 409 5.29 25.17 14.44
CA SER A 409 3.93 24.89 13.97
C SER A 409 3.90 24.43 12.51
N TYR A 410 2.74 23.96 12.05
CA TYR A 410 2.51 23.65 10.63
C TYR A 410 2.55 24.90 9.74
N GLY A 411 2.12 26.06 10.26
CA GLY A 411 2.31 27.37 9.62
C GLY A 411 1.54 27.59 8.31
N ASP A 412 2.00 28.57 7.53
CA ASP A 412 1.28 29.14 6.37
C ASP A 412 0.95 28.14 5.25
N GLN A 413 1.54 26.93 5.23
CA GLN A 413 1.18 25.87 4.28
C GLN A 413 -0.22 25.27 4.57
N TRP A 414 -0.71 25.36 5.82
CA TRP A 414 -2.08 25.02 6.21
C TRP A 414 -2.71 26.25 6.86
N PRO A 415 -3.18 27.22 6.05
CA PRO A 415 -3.46 28.58 6.51
C PRO A 415 -4.64 28.70 7.48
N SER A 416 -5.56 27.73 7.51
CA SER A 416 -6.75 27.77 8.36
C SER A 416 -6.61 27.04 9.68
N GLY A 417 -7.21 27.62 10.73
CA GLY A 417 -7.26 27.04 12.06
C GLY A 417 -8.14 25.78 12.08
N PRO A 418 -7.78 24.73 12.85
CA PRO A 418 -6.74 24.75 13.89
C PRO A 418 -5.30 24.63 13.37
N LEU A 419 -5.09 24.06 12.17
CA LEU A 419 -3.79 23.63 11.64
C LEU A 419 -2.67 24.71 11.72
N THR A 420 -2.93 25.95 11.29
CA THR A 420 -1.90 27.01 11.12
C THR A 420 -0.99 27.21 12.33
N ASN A 421 -1.60 27.21 13.52
CA ASN A 421 -0.96 27.60 14.77
C ASN A 421 -0.58 26.39 15.62
N ASP A 422 -1.00 25.19 15.22
CA ASP A 422 -0.79 23.98 16.02
C ASP A 422 0.66 23.51 15.94
N LEU A 423 1.20 23.06 17.07
CA LEU A 423 2.59 22.62 17.16
C LEU A 423 2.71 21.22 16.60
N MET A 424 3.58 21.02 15.62
CA MET A 424 3.58 19.78 14.84
C MET A 424 3.84 18.50 15.64
N ALA A 425 4.30 18.58 16.88
CA ALA A 425 4.83 17.46 17.63
C ALA A 425 4.55 17.54 19.13
N ASP A 426 3.41 18.08 19.57
CA ASP A 426 3.08 18.11 21.00
C ASP A 426 2.03 17.06 21.43
N ASN A 427 1.17 16.61 20.51
CA ASN A 427 0.08 15.68 20.83
C ASN A 427 0.16 14.37 20.01
N PRO A 428 0.82 13.31 20.52
CA PRO A 428 0.92 12.02 19.81
C PRO A 428 -0.43 11.29 19.62
N GLY A 429 -1.53 11.85 20.14
CA GLY A 429 -2.90 11.41 19.93
C GLY A 429 -3.54 11.89 18.62
N GLY A 430 -2.94 12.83 17.88
CA GLY A 430 -3.47 13.30 16.59
C GLY A 430 -2.61 13.00 15.37
N MET A 431 -3.13 13.42 14.22
CA MET A 431 -2.55 13.17 12.89
C MET A 431 -1.67 14.33 12.41
N ALA A 432 -0.54 14.02 11.78
CA ALA A 432 0.27 15.04 11.15
C ALA A 432 -0.47 15.68 9.95
N ALA A 433 -0.45 17.02 9.85
CA ALA A 433 -1.17 17.77 8.81
C ALA A 433 -0.78 17.33 7.38
N PHE A 434 0.52 17.17 7.13
CA PHE A 434 1.06 16.73 5.84
C PHE A 434 0.75 15.28 5.47
N SER A 435 0.25 14.44 6.39
CA SER A 435 0.09 13.01 6.13
C SER A 435 -0.99 12.78 5.08
N SER A 436 -0.60 12.28 3.90
CA SER A 436 -1.54 11.95 2.82
C SER A 436 -2.69 11.06 3.33
N ARG A 437 -3.93 11.48 3.06
CA ARG A 437 -5.17 10.78 3.42
C ARG A 437 -5.66 9.90 2.28
N GLY A 438 -6.35 8.82 2.62
CA GLY A 438 -7.11 8.00 1.68
C GLY A 438 -8.51 8.57 1.36
N PRO A 439 -9.42 7.73 0.85
CA PRO A 439 -9.17 6.37 0.39
C PRO A 439 -8.25 6.36 -0.83
N THR A 440 -7.89 5.18 -1.36
CA THR A 440 -7.40 5.11 -2.75
C THR A 440 -8.52 5.46 -3.73
N CYS A 441 -8.21 5.73 -5.00
CA CYS A 441 -9.22 5.91 -6.05
C CYS A 441 -10.19 4.71 -6.09
N ASN A 442 -9.65 3.50 -5.89
CA ASN A 442 -10.37 2.22 -5.78
C ASN A 442 -11.08 2.01 -4.42
N GLN A 443 -11.34 3.10 -3.68
CA GLN A 443 -12.09 3.13 -2.41
C GLN A 443 -11.52 2.23 -1.28
N ARG A 444 -10.22 1.94 -1.32
CA ARG A 444 -9.54 1.14 -0.27
C ARG A 444 -9.01 2.02 0.86
N VAL A 445 -9.06 1.48 2.08
CA VAL A 445 -8.51 2.08 3.30
C VAL A 445 -6.98 2.13 3.18
N LYS A 446 -6.45 3.36 3.05
CA LYS A 446 -5.02 3.68 3.05
C LYS A 446 -4.82 5.03 3.78
N PRO A 447 -3.74 5.21 4.57
CA PRO A 447 -2.80 4.19 5.02
C PRO A 447 -3.50 3.09 5.83
N GLU A 448 -2.91 1.90 5.98
CA GLU A 448 -3.46 0.90 6.90
C GLU A 448 -3.18 1.25 8.36
N ILE A 449 -2.08 1.92 8.64
CA ILE A 449 -1.61 2.25 9.99
C ILE A 449 -0.81 3.54 9.98
N VAL A 450 -0.63 4.14 11.14
CA VAL A 450 0.27 5.29 11.32
C VAL A 450 1.30 5.07 12.42
N ALA A 451 2.37 5.86 12.37
CA ALA A 451 3.36 5.99 13.43
C ALA A 451 3.85 7.46 13.49
N PRO A 452 4.53 7.92 14.56
CA PRO A 452 4.89 9.33 14.65
C PRO A 452 5.86 9.80 13.57
N GLY A 453 5.49 10.91 12.92
CA GLY A 453 6.19 11.49 11.78
C GLY A 453 6.71 12.91 11.98
N THR A 454 6.51 13.57 13.14
CA THR A 454 6.82 15.00 13.35
C THR A 454 7.91 15.34 14.40
N ALA A 455 8.87 16.20 14.03
CA ALA A 455 10.12 16.47 14.79
C ALA A 455 10.88 15.18 15.19
N ILE A 456 11.18 14.36 14.19
CA ILE A 456 11.65 12.97 14.29
C ILE A 456 13.21 13.09 14.19
N LEU A 457 13.99 12.49 15.14
CA LEU A 457 15.46 12.56 15.35
C LEU A 457 16.16 11.18 15.50
N SER A 458 17.23 10.92 14.75
CA SER A 458 18.19 9.79 14.74
C SER A 458 19.35 10.16 13.77
N ALA A 459 20.09 9.17 13.27
CA ALA A 459 21.41 9.31 12.64
C ALA A 459 21.46 10.30 11.47
N ARG A 460 22.51 11.12 11.40
CA ARG A 460 22.80 12.04 10.30
C ARG A 460 23.92 11.48 9.42
N SER A 461 23.79 11.63 8.10
CA SER A 461 24.91 11.35 7.19
C SER A 461 26.08 12.31 7.43
N ARG A 462 27.29 11.76 7.58
CA ARG A 462 28.55 12.52 7.63
C ARG A 462 28.95 13.11 6.27
N ARG A 463 28.16 12.86 5.22
CA ARG A 463 28.27 13.49 3.89
C ARG A 463 27.26 14.61 3.68
N LEU A 464 26.24 14.73 4.53
CA LEU A 464 25.34 15.90 4.55
C LEU A 464 26.08 17.11 5.16
N LEU A 465 26.60 17.96 4.28
CA LEU A 465 27.39 19.14 4.64
C LEU A 465 26.55 20.30 5.23
N ARG A 466 25.24 20.33 4.94
CA ARG A 466 24.32 21.41 5.32
C ARG A 466 22.92 20.86 5.68
N PRO A 467 22.74 20.32 6.89
CA PRO A 467 21.39 20.04 7.40
C PRO A 467 20.60 21.34 7.52
N ASN A 468 19.27 21.24 7.49
CA ASN A 468 18.35 22.26 7.97
C ASN A 468 18.01 22.00 9.45
N ASP A 469 17.36 22.96 10.10
CA ASP A 469 16.83 22.83 11.47
C ASP A 469 15.29 22.94 11.49
N ASP A 470 14.64 22.82 10.32
CA ASP A 470 13.22 23.10 10.05
C ASP A 470 12.25 22.27 10.91
N PHE A 471 12.74 21.19 11.54
CA PHE A 471 11.98 20.27 12.38
C PHE A 471 12.63 20.06 13.76
N GLY A 472 13.60 20.91 14.13
CA GLY A 472 14.37 20.88 15.37
C GLY A 472 15.88 20.98 15.16
N THR A 473 16.59 21.59 16.10
CA THR A 473 18.06 21.69 16.08
C THR A 473 18.73 20.55 16.83
N SER A 474 19.75 19.92 16.23
CA SER A 474 20.63 18.97 16.94
C SER A 474 21.89 19.64 17.47
N ALA A 475 22.18 19.47 18.76
CA ALA A 475 23.44 19.87 19.39
C ALA A 475 24.58 18.84 19.18
N ASP A 476 24.34 17.81 18.38
CA ASP A 476 25.29 16.73 18.09
C ASP A 476 25.34 16.46 16.57
N PRO A 477 26.50 16.55 15.91
CA PRO A 477 26.61 16.43 14.45
C PRO A 477 26.35 15.03 13.90
N GLU A 478 26.30 13.99 14.75
CA GLU A 478 25.91 12.62 14.35
C GLU A 478 24.38 12.44 14.26
N TRP A 479 23.59 13.47 14.61
CA TRP A 479 22.14 13.36 14.71
C TRP A 479 21.45 14.57 14.07
N TRP A 480 20.26 14.39 13.48
CA TRP A 480 19.53 15.43 12.73
C TRP A 480 18.01 15.23 12.87
N PHE A 481 17.21 16.26 12.57
CA PHE A 481 15.76 16.25 12.68
C PHE A 481 15.07 16.46 11.34
N LEU A 482 14.01 15.70 11.06
CA LEU A 482 13.10 15.91 9.92
C LEU A 482 11.64 15.52 10.29
N ALA A 483 10.68 15.67 9.37
CA ALA A 483 9.28 15.25 9.58
C ALA A 483 8.53 14.79 8.31
N GLY A 484 7.88 13.62 8.34
CA GLY A 484 7.11 13.06 7.20
C GLY A 484 6.45 11.70 7.44
N THR A 485 5.80 11.11 6.43
CA THR A 485 5.15 9.77 6.48
C THR A 485 6.09 8.62 6.13
N SER A 486 7.06 8.87 5.25
CA SER A 486 8.20 8.00 4.92
C SER A 486 9.08 7.62 6.14
N MET A 487 8.64 7.95 7.36
CA MET A 487 9.41 8.08 8.61
C MET A 487 8.82 7.22 9.72
N ALA A 488 7.53 7.42 9.92
CA ALA A 488 6.62 6.42 10.42
C ALA A 488 6.89 5.05 9.76
N THR A 489 7.15 5.05 8.44
CA THR A 489 7.46 3.85 7.65
C THR A 489 8.65 3.02 8.16
N PRO A 490 9.91 3.51 8.25
CA PRO A 490 11.05 2.76 8.78
C PRO A 490 10.94 2.43 10.27
N LEU A 491 10.27 3.26 11.07
CA LEU A 491 9.95 2.92 12.46
C LEU A 491 9.07 1.65 12.52
N VAL A 492 8.01 1.60 11.70
CA VAL A 492 7.17 0.41 11.56
C VAL A 492 7.95 -0.76 10.93
N ALA A 493 8.89 -0.52 10.02
CA ALA A 493 9.78 -1.57 9.49
C ALA A 493 10.67 -2.19 10.58
N GLY A 494 11.12 -1.39 11.55
CA GLY A 494 11.75 -1.88 12.77
C GLY A 494 10.78 -2.68 13.65
N CYS A 495 9.55 -2.20 13.86
CA CYS A 495 8.51 -2.96 14.58
C CYS A 495 8.21 -4.31 13.88
N VAL A 496 8.18 -4.36 12.55
CA VAL A 496 8.09 -5.60 11.76
C VAL A 496 9.26 -6.54 12.06
N ALA A 497 10.50 -6.03 12.15
CA ALA A 497 11.66 -6.85 12.48
C ALA A 497 11.57 -7.46 13.88
N VAL A 498 11.17 -6.68 14.89
CA VAL A 498 10.96 -7.17 16.25
C VAL A 498 9.82 -8.19 16.31
N LEU A 499 8.70 -7.94 15.61
CA LEU A 499 7.57 -8.87 15.54
C LEU A 499 7.96 -10.18 14.84
N ARG A 500 8.69 -10.11 13.71
CA ARG A 500 9.14 -11.28 12.95
C ARG A 500 10.18 -12.10 13.72
N GLU A 501 11.11 -11.46 14.42
CA GLU A 501 12.00 -12.12 15.39
C GLU A 501 11.19 -12.88 16.45
N THR A 502 10.20 -12.21 17.05
CA THR A 502 9.36 -12.76 18.11
C THR A 502 8.61 -14.00 17.65
N LEU A 503 7.96 -13.95 16.49
CA LEU A 503 7.25 -15.10 15.89
C LEU A 503 8.19 -16.29 15.66
N ILE A 504 9.38 -16.05 15.09
CA ILE A 504 10.35 -17.11 14.75
C ILE A 504 10.95 -17.75 16.01
N LYS A 505 11.35 -16.95 17.02
CA LYS A 505 11.84 -17.48 18.31
C LYS A 505 10.76 -18.34 19.00
N ASN A 506 9.49 -17.96 18.85
CA ASN A 506 8.30 -18.66 19.34
C ASN A 506 7.69 -19.69 18.35
N LYS A 507 8.52 -20.25 17.46
CA LYS A 507 8.29 -21.43 16.61
C LYS A 507 7.41 -21.25 15.37
N THR A 508 6.88 -20.06 15.10
CA THR A 508 6.20 -19.76 13.84
C THR A 508 7.22 -19.69 12.71
N LYS A 509 7.15 -20.65 11.78
CA LYS A 509 8.12 -20.82 10.70
C LYS A 509 7.78 -19.90 9.53
N ASP A 510 8.73 -19.05 9.16
CA ASP A 510 8.68 -18.17 7.98
C ASP A 510 7.35 -17.41 7.81
N PRO A 511 6.92 -16.63 8.83
CA PRO A 511 5.60 -15.99 8.87
C PRO A 511 5.36 -15.09 7.65
N SER A 512 4.14 -15.14 7.11
CA SER A 512 3.78 -14.38 5.93
C SER A 512 3.64 -12.87 6.17
N ALA A 513 3.74 -12.10 5.09
CA ALA A 513 3.44 -10.67 5.08
C ALA A 513 1.98 -10.38 5.46
N ALA A 514 1.05 -11.27 5.11
CA ALA A 514 -0.34 -11.20 5.57
C ALA A 514 -0.44 -11.33 7.09
N LEU A 515 0.26 -12.29 7.71
CA LEU A 515 0.27 -12.47 9.17
C LEU A 515 0.91 -11.27 9.90
N ILE A 516 2.05 -10.77 9.41
CA ILE A 516 2.69 -9.58 9.95
C ILE A 516 1.77 -8.36 9.87
N LYS A 517 1.13 -8.13 8.71
CA LYS A 517 0.18 -7.03 8.49
C LYS A 517 -1.05 -7.16 9.38
N ALA A 518 -1.61 -8.37 9.53
CA ALA A 518 -2.74 -8.66 10.41
C ALA A 518 -2.42 -8.33 11.88
N LEU A 519 -1.29 -8.81 12.40
CA LEU A 519 -0.87 -8.60 13.78
C LEU A 519 -0.63 -7.12 14.11
N LEU A 520 -0.02 -6.35 13.20
CA LEU A 520 0.15 -4.91 13.37
C LEU A 520 -1.19 -4.15 13.37
N ILE A 521 -2.11 -4.51 12.47
CA ILE A 521 -3.44 -3.89 12.34
C ILE A 521 -4.36 -4.27 13.52
N ASN A 522 -4.23 -5.49 14.04
CA ASN A 522 -4.94 -5.94 15.24
C ASN A 522 -4.40 -5.21 16.47
N GLY A 523 -3.08 -5.12 16.62
CA GLY A 523 -2.45 -4.44 17.76
C GLY A 523 -2.55 -2.91 17.76
N ALA A 524 -2.79 -2.28 16.59
CA ALA A 524 -2.90 -0.84 16.46
C ALA A 524 -4.00 -0.24 17.37
N ILE A 525 -3.75 0.97 17.87
CA ILE A 525 -4.69 1.72 18.73
C ILE A 525 -5.31 2.88 17.95
N GLU A 526 -6.61 3.10 18.11
CA GLU A 526 -7.30 4.23 17.50
C GLU A 526 -6.77 5.55 18.08
N LEU A 527 -6.47 6.51 17.21
CA LEU A 527 -6.08 7.86 17.62
C LEU A 527 -7.34 8.65 18.01
N PRO A 528 -7.37 9.31 19.17
CA PRO A 528 -8.49 10.21 19.52
C PRO A 528 -8.58 11.42 18.57
N GLY A 529 -7.48 11.81 17.94
CA GLY A 529 -7.31 13.11 17.30
C GLY A 529 -6.89 14.20 18.28
N GLN A 530 -6.62 15.39 17.76
CA GLN A 530 -6.34 16.59 18.54
C GLN A 530 -7.36 17.73 18.32
N TYR A 531 -8.22 17.62 17.30
CA TYR A 531 -9.26 18.61 16.98
C TYR A 531 -10.68 18.15 17.29
N VAL A 532 -11.64 19.07 17.15
CA VAL A 532 -13.09 18.82 17.26
C VAL A 532 -13.79 19.40 16.02
N PRO A 533 -14.30 18.58 15.08
CA PRO A 533 -14.26 17.11 15.06
C PRO A 533 -12.84 16.55 14.93
N SER A 534 -12.66 15.28 15.35
CA SER A 534 -11.38 14.57 15.28
C SER A 534 -10.91 14.39 13.83
N GLU A 535 -9.67 14.79 13.57
CA GLU A 535 -9.01 14.71 12.26
C GLU A 535 -8.40 13.32 11.97
N ALA A 536 -8.47 12.42 12.96
CA ALA A 536 -8.32 10.98 12.77
C ALA A 536 -9.70 10.33 12.47
N GLY A 537 -10.66 10.50 13.38
CA GLY A 537 -11.95 9.81 13.33
C GLY A 537 -11.89 8.34 13.79
N PRO A 538 -13.06 7.67 13.89
CA PRO A 538 -13.15 6.29 14.36
C PRO A 538 -12.50 5.29 13.38
N SER A 539 -11.86 4.24 13.86
CA SER A 539 -11.20 3.23 13.01
C SER A 539 -12.16 2.09 12.61
N PRO A 540 -12.05 1.53 11.39
CA PRO A 540 -11.15 1.92 10.30
C PRO A 540 -11.61 3.17 9.54
N ASN A 541 -10.67 4.04 9.16
CA ASN A 541 -10.92 5.24 8.36
C ASN A 541 -9.75 5.55 7.42
N SER A 542 -9.94 6.56 6.57
CA SER A 542 -8.94 6.99 5.57
C SER A 542 -7.88 7.99 6.08
N ASN A 543 -7.90 8.38 7.35
CA ASN A 543 -6.88 9.25 7.94
C ASN A 543 -5.80 8.42 8.65
N SER A 544 -6.21 7.69 9.69
CA SER A 544 -5.35 6.90 10.55
C SER A 544 -5.34 5.40 10.23
N GLY A 545 -6.12 4.97 9.23
CA GLY A 545 -6.28 3.56 8.90
C GLY A 545 -7.00 2.81 10.02
N TYR A 546 -6.38 1.73 10.46
CA TYR A 546 -6.76 0.94 11.64
C TYR A 546 -6.08 1.43 12.93
N GLY A 547 -5.36 2.56 12.89
CA GLY A 547 -4.80 3.25 14.05
C GLY A 547 -3.28 3.36 14.07
N ARG A 548 -2.74 3.86 15.19
CA ARG A 548 -1.30 3.97 15.44
C ARG A 548 -0.72 2.62 15.85
N VAL A 549 0.43 2.23 15.31
CA VAL A 549 1.10 0.98 15.72
C VAL A 549 1.44 0.99 17.21
N ASN A 550 1.09 -0.11 17.88
CA ASN A 550 1.48 -0.43 19.25
C ASN A 550 2.05 -1.86 19.22
N LEU A 551 3.38 -1.97 19.27
CA LEU A 551 4.07 -3.25 19.12
C LEU A 551 3.75 -4.24 20.27
N PRO A 552 3.69 -3.84 21.56
CA PRO A 552 3.21 -4.71 22.64
C PRO A 552 1.83 -5.32 22.36
N ASN A 553 0.87 -4.52 21.88
CA ASN A 553 -0.44 -5.02 21.48
C ASN A 553 -0.39 -5.91 20.23
N SER A 554 0.60 -5.72 19.34
CA SER A 554 0.75 -6.50 18.10
C SER A 554 1.45 -7.84 18.31
N VAL A 555 2.26 -7.97 19.37
CA VAL A 555 2.90 -9.24 19.73
C VAL A 555 1.89 -10.16 20.40
N ILE A 556 1.58 -11.27 19.73
CA ILE A 556 0.80 -12.38 20.29
C ILE A 556 1.75 -13.57 20.44
N LEU A 557 1.90 -14.08 21.67
CA LEU A 557 2.72 -15.24 21.98
C LEU A 557 1.83 -16.49 22.16
N PRO A 558 2.26 -17.70 21.72
CA PRO A 558 1.47 -18.93 21.86
C PRO A 558 1.10 -19.35 23.29
N SER A 559 1.67 -18.69 24.31
CA SER A 559 1.37 -18.90 25.73
C SER A 559 0.34 -17.92 26.31
N GLN A 560 -0.16 -16.96 25.53
CA GLN A 560 -1.18 -16.01 25.98
C GLN A 560 -2.59 -16.56 25.74
N SER A 561 -3.50 -16.31 26.68
CA SER A 561 -4.94 -16.55 26.54
C SER A 561 -5.70 -15.32 26.01
N ASP A 562 -5.05 -14.15 25.98
CA ASP A 562 -5.62 -12.85 25.58
C ASP A 562 -5.63 -12.61 24.04
N GLY A 563 -5.37 -13.65 23.25
CA GLY A 563 -5.32 -13.56 21.80
C GLY A 563 -4.78 -14.81 21.11
N GLY A 564 -4.66 -14.73 19.80
CA GLY A 564 -4.10 -15.80 18.97
C GLY A 564 -4.05 -15.43 17.49
N TYR A 565 -3.46 -16.31 16.69
CA TYR A 565 -3.43 -16.18 15.23
C TYR A 565 -3.37 -17.54 14.55
N LEU A 566 -3.70 -17.55 13.26
CA LEU A 566 -3.51 -18.66 12.34
C LEU A 566 -3.18 -18.14 10.93
N GLU A 567 -2.40 -18.93 10.19
CA GLU A 567 -2.29 -18.81 8.74
C GLU A 567 -3.25 -19.85 8.15
N GLY A 568 -4.34 -19.35 7.57
CA GLY A 568 -5.47 -20.16 7.12
C GLY A 568 -5.17 -20.88 5.81
N ARG A 569 -5.91 -21.95 5.55
CA ARG A 569 -5.70 -22.74 4.34
C ARG A 569 -6.18 -21.96 3.10
N PRO A 570 -5.61 -22.23 1.92
CA PRO A 570 -6.14 -21.70 0.66
C PRO A 570 -7.63 -22.03 0.49
N LEU A 571 -8.49 -21.01 0.46
CA LEU A 571 -9.93 -21.16 0.23
C LEU A 571 -10.26 -21.00 -1.26
N SER A 572 -11.02 -21.95 -1.80
CA SER A 572 -11.69 -21.83 -3.11
C SER A 572 -13.03 -21.12 -2.95
N GLN A 573 -13.57 -20.54 -4.03
CA GLN A 573 -14.86 -19.84 -4.00
C GLN A 573 -15.99 -20.69 -3.37
N GLY A 574 -16.76 -20.07 -2.48
CA GLY A 574 -17.83 -20.71 -1.69
C GLY A 574 -17.34 -21.49 -0.46
N MET A 575 -16.04 -21.74 -0.30
CA MET A 575 -15.51 -22.37 0.92
C MET A 575 -15.49 -21.40 2.10
N LYS A 576 -15.56 -21.98 3.31
CA LYS A 576 -15.29 -21.28 4.56
C LYS A 576 -14.45 -22.12 5.51
N GLU A 577 -13.68 -21.45 6.36
CA GLU A 577 -12.96 -22.06 7.50
C GLU A 577 -13.45 -21.39 8.80
N GLU A 578 -13.68 -22.17 9.85
CA GLU A 578 -14.26 -21.71 11.13
C GLU A 578 -13.27 -21.92 12.28
N LYS A 579 -13.10 -20.88 13.12
CA LYS A 579 -12.23 -20.88 14.30
C LYS A 579 -13.01 -20.40 15.52
N ILE A 580 -13.20 -21.28 16.51
CA ILE A 580 -13.78 -20.92 17.81
C ILE A 580 -12.72 -20.24 18.69
N VAL A 581 -13.10 -19.16 19.35
CA VAL A 581 -12.36 -18.41 20.36
C VAL A 581 -13.21 -18.31 21.62
N HIS A 582 -12.65 -18.70 22.77
CA HIS A 582 -13.36 -18.64 24.04
C HIS A 582 -13.15 -17.27 24.71
N ILE A 583 -14.24 -16.57 25.03
CA ILE A 583 -14.24 -15.33 25.80
C ILE A 583 -14.32 -15.71 27.30
N PRO A 584 -13.32 -15.33 28.12
CA PRO A 584 -13.19 -15.84 29.49
C PRO A 584 -14.30 -15.34 30.42
N ALA A 585 -14.61 -16.11 31.46
CA ALA A 585 -15.58 -15.71 32.48
C ALA A 585 -15.04 -14.56 33.36
N GLY A 586 -15.68 -13.39 33.30
CA GLY A 586 -15.34 -12.23 34.13
C GLY A 586 -16.09 -10.97 33.72
N ARG A 587 -15.45 -9.81 33.98
CA ARG A 587 -15.65 -8.57 33.21
C ARG A 587 -14.37 -8.33 32.42
N GLY A 588 -14.51 -7.82 31.20
CA GLY A 588 -13.36 -7.38 30.42
C GLY A 588 -12.86 -6.01 30.84
N GLY A 589 -11.56 -5.78 30.64
CA GLY A 589 -10.89 -4.50 30.89
C GLY A 589 -10.52 -4.23 32.35
N SER A 590 -9.23 -3.95 32.58
CA SER A 590 -8.71 -3.46 33.87
C SER A 590 -8.73 -1.93 33.99
N ASP A 591 -9.02 -1.19 32.92
CA ASP A 591 -9.06 0.27 32.91
C ASP A 591 -10.38 0.79 33.51
N SER A 592 -10.28 1.31 34.73
CA SER A 592 -11.38 1.83 35.57
C SER A 592 -12.05 3.13 35.06
N SER A 593 -11.81 3.49 33.80
CA SER A 593 -12.29 4.70 33.13
C SER A 593 -13.20 4.43 31.93
N SER A 594 -13.36 3.18 31.50
CA SER A 594 -14.21 2.83 30.35
C SER A 594 -15.62 2.39 30.78
N ALA A 595 -16.65 2.80 30.05
CA ALA A 595 -18.05 2.46 30.32
C ALA A 595 -18.47 1.09 29.74
N VAL A 596 -17.50 0.18 29.54
CA VAL A 596 -17.72 -1.14 28.92
C VAL A 596 -18.13 -2.15 30.00
N SER A 597 -19.20 -2.91 29.76
CA SER A 597 -19.77 -3.84 30.74
C SER A 597 -19.37 -5.31 30.54
N GLY A 598 -18.78 -5.62 29.38
CA GLY A 598 -18.30 -6.96 28.99
C GLY A 598 -16.93 -6.89 28.32
N HIS A 599 -16.54 -7.92 27.59
CA HIS A 599 -15.24 -8.03 26.94
C HIS A 599 -15.14 -7.22 25.64
N VAL A 600 -13.90 -6.98 25.22
CA VAL A 600 -13.54 -6.40 23.93
C VAL A 600 -12.83 -7.46 23.10
N LEU A 601 -13.46 -7.93 22.02
CA LEU A 601 -12.82 -8.81 21.04
C LEU A 601 -12.47 -7.99 19.79
N LYS A 602 -11.18 -8.00 19.40
CA LYS A 602 -10.69 -7.39 18.16
C LYS A 602 -10.15 -8.48 17.24
N VAL A 603 -10.78 -8.68 16.09
CA VAL A 603 -10.45 -9.73 15.10
C VAL A 603 -9.99 -9.08 13.81
N THR A 604 -8.97 -9.63 13.15
CA THR A 604 -8.42 -9.06 11.91
C THR A 604 -8.01 -10.16 10.93
N LEU A 605 -8.64 -10.11 9.76
CA LEU A 605 -8.37 -10.91 8.57
C LEU A 605 -7.51 -10.08 7.60
N VAL A 606 -6.47 -10.67 7.04
CA VAL A 606 -5.65 -10.09 5.96
C VAL A 606 -5.29 -11.16 4.95
N TRP A 607 -5.29 -10.83 3.67
CA TRP A 607 -4.74 -11.69 2.63
C TRP A 607 -3.83 -10.95 1.66
N THR A 608 -2.85 -11.68 1.13
CA THR A 608 -2.06 -11.24 -0.02
C THR A 608 -2.89 -11.52 -1.27
N ASP A 609 -3.49 -10.50 -1.85
CA ASP A 609 -4.42 -10.57 -2.98
C ASP A 609 -3.66 -10.63 -4.33
N PRO A 610 -4.16 -11.30 -5.39
CA PRO A 610 -3.52 -11.26 -6.70
C PRO A 610 -3.38 -9.84 -7.27
N PRO A 611 -2.34 -9.56 -8.07
CA PRO A 611 -2.03 -8.22 -8.56
C PRO A 611 -3.10 -7.69 -9.54
N GLY A 612 -3.67 -6.53 -9.20
CA GLY A 612 -4.75 -5.87 -9.96
C GLY A 612 -5.26 -4.63 -9.20
N PRO A 613 -5.81 -3.61 -9.90
CA PRO A 613 -6.14 -2.31 -9.29
C PRO A 613 -7.25 -2.38 -8.23
N ASN A 614 -8.25 -3.20 -8.51
CA ASN A 614 -9.34 -3.56 -7.60
C ASN A 614 -9.05 -4.89 -6.89
N LEU A 615 -9.84 -5.20 -5.87
CA LEU A 615 -9.82 -6.50 -5.18
C LEU A 615 -10.03 -7.62 -6.21
N GLN A 616 -9.22 -8.69 -6.17
CA GLN A 616 -9.33 -9.82 -7.11
C GLN A 616 -9.98 -11.02 -6.41
N ASN A 617 -9.49 -11.37 -5.23
CA ASN A 617 -10.09 -12.37 -4.36
C ASN A 617 -10.74 -11.68 -3.15
N ASP A 618 -11.98 -12.04 -2.88
CA ASP A 618 -12.87 -11.39 -1.92
C ASP A 618 -13.19 -12.38 -0.78
N LEU A 619 -12.70 -12.06 0.43
CA LEU A 619 -12.83 -12.88 1.62
C LEU A 619 -13.55 -12.11 2.74
N ASP A 620 -14.71 -12.60 3.18
CA ASP A 620 -15.42 -12.01 4.31
C ASP A 620 -14.88 -12.53 5.66
N LEU A 621 -14.75 -11.64 6.63
CA LEU A 621 -14.67 -11.95 8.05
C LEU A 621 -16.06 -11.81 8.68
N ILE A 622 -16.60 -12.93 9.19
CA ILE A 622 -17.81 -12.95 10.01
C ILE A 622 -17.41 -13.36 11.42
N VAL A 623 -17.84 -12.60 12.42
CA VAL A 623 -17.71 -12.94 13.84
C VAL A 623 -19.10 -13.16 14.40
N MET A 624 -19.34 -14.29 15.07
CA MET A 624 -20.66 -14.73 15.52
C MET A 624 -20.63 -15.18 16.99
N ASP A 625 -21.61 -14.75 17.79
CA ASP A 625 -21.78 -15.17 19.19
C ASP A 625 -22.62 -16.47 19.35
N GLU A 626 -22.78 -16.96 20.58
CA GLU A 626 -23.54 -18.19 20.88
C GLU A 626 -25.04 -18.13 20.50
N ILE A 627 -25.62 -16.93 20.37
CA ILE A 627 -27.04 -16.74 20.04
C ILE A 627 -27.29 -16.42 18.56
N GLY A 628 -26.22 -16.30 17.77
CA GLY A 628 -26.29 -16.06 16.32
C GLY A 628 -26.29 -14.59 15.92
N THR A 629 -25.90 -13.66 16.80
CA THR A 629 -25.60 -12.29 16.39
C THR A 629 -24.33 -12.29 15.53
N GLU A 630 -24.33 -11.61 14.39
CA GLU A 630 -23.16 -11.50 13.51
C GLU A 630 -22.58 -10.07 13.48
N LYS A 631 -21.27 -9.98 13.27
CA LYS A 631 -20.54 -8.76 12.87
C LYS A 631 -19.63 -9.06 11.69
N HIS A 632 -19.65 -8.18 10.68
CA HIS A 632 -18.85 -8.30 9.47
C HIS A 632 -17.69 -7.30 9.46
N GLY A 633 -16.57 -7.66 8.83
CA GLY A 633 -15.37 -6.84 8.80
C GLY A 633 -15.62 -5.45 8.19
N ASN A 634 -15.08 -4.42 8.86
CA ASN A 634 -15.20 -3.01 8.48
C ASN A 634 -16.64 -2.44 8.44
N MET A 635 -17.67 -3.23 8.77
CA MET A 635 -19.08 -2.83 8.66
C MET A 635 -19.70 -2.27 9.95
N GLY A 636 -19.12 -2.58 11.11
CA GLY A 636 -19.54 -2.07 12.43
C GLY A 636 -20.80 -2.78 12.94
N ASP A 637 -21.96 -2.14 12.77
CA ASP A 637 -23.30 -2.69 13.05
C ASP A 637 -24.13 -2.92 11.77
N ARG A 638 -23.56 -2.66 10.58
CA ARG A 638 -24.24 -2.89 9.30
C ARG A 638 -24.21 -4.37 8.91
N PRO A 639 -25.28 -4.91 8.29
CA PRO A 639 -25.36 -6.31 7.84
C PRO A 639 -24.66 -6.56 6.49
N ASP A 640 -24.15 -5.51 5.84
CA ASP A 640 -23.39 -5.57 4.59
C ASP A 640 -22.02 -6.27 4.77
N PHE A 641 -21.16 -6.22 3.75
CA PHE A 641 -19.80 -6.78 3.77
C PHE A 641 -18.83 -5.81 3.11
N ASP A 642 -17.52 -5.92 3.38
CA ASP A 642 -16.52 -5.21 2.57
C ASP A 642 -16.42 -5.86 1.19
N ARG A 643 -16.09 -5.06 0.18
CA ARG A 643 -15.93 -5.47 -1.24
C ARG A 643 -14.77 -4.75 -1.93
N SER A 644 -13.94 -4.06 -1.16
CA SER A 644 -12.83 -3.25 -1.62
C SER A 644 -11.50 -3.68 -0.97
N ASN A 645 -11.50 -3.99 0.33
CA ASN A 645 -10.28 -4.12 1.11
C ASN A 645 -9.82 -5.58 1.26
N ASN A 646 -8.52 -5.85 1.05
CA ASN A 646 -7.88 -7.13 1.40
C ASN A 646 -7.46 -7.21 2.89
N VAL A 647 -8.16 -6.43 3.73
CA VAL A 647 -8.04 -6.33 5.18
C VAL A 647 -9.44 -6.12 5.72
N GLU A 648 -9.88 -6.99 6.62
CA GLU A 648 -11.16 -6.87 7.31
C GLU A 648 -10.96 -6.94 8.83
N GLN A 649 -11.55 -6.01 9.57
CA GLN A 649 -11.47 -5.95 11.04
C GLN A 649 -12.86 -5.86 11.67
N VAL A 650 -13.08 -6.66 12.71
CA VAL A 650 -14.22 -6.53 13.63
C VAL A 650 -13.69 -6.10 14.99
N VAL A 651 -14.27 -5.04 15.56
CA VAL A 651 -14.11 -4.68 16.97
C VAL A 651 -15.48 -4.84 17.63
N TRP A 652 -15.60 -5.79 18.56
CA TRP A 652 -16.83 -6.06 19.29
C TRP A 652 -16.62 -5.73 20.77
N THR A 653 -17.31 -4.70 21.26
CA THR A 653 -17.27 -4.24 22.65
C THR A 653 -18.50 -4.72 23.42
N ASN A 654 -18.40 -4.86 24.74
CA ASN A 654 -19.46 -5.38 25.62
C ASN A 654 -19.86 -6.84 25.32
N LEU A 655 -18.95 -7.63 24.75
CA LEU A 655 -19.17 -9.03 24.39
C LEU A 655 -19.27 -9.88 25.68
N PRO A 656 -20.29 -10.73 25.87
CA PRO A 656 -20.38 -11.60 27.04
C PRO A 656 -19.33 -12.72 26.99
N PRO A 657 -18.98 -13.32 28.15
CA PRO A 657 -18.27 -14.60 28.20
C PRO A 657 -19.04 -15.71 27.46
N GLY A 658 -18.31 -16.59 26.77
CA GLY A 658 -18.87 -17.62 25.90
C GLY A 658 -17.96 -17.96 24.72
N ASP A 659 -18.35 -18.95 23.92
CA ASP A 659 -17.64 -19.32 22.70
C ASP A 659 -18.08 -18.46 21.50
N VAL A 660 -17.11 -17.79 20.87
CA VAL A 660 -17.32 -16.92 19.71
C VAL A 660 -16.70 -17.57 18.48
N LYS A 661 -17.50 -17.65 17.41
CA LYS A 661 -17.08 -18.23 16.14
C LYS A 661 -16.53 -17.15 15.21
N LEU A 662 -15.28 -17.28 14.81
CA LEU A 662 -14.69 -16.56 13.69
C LEU A 662 -14.88 -17.41 12.44
N VAL A 663 -15.44 -16.84 11.37
CA VAL A 663 -15.59 -17.49 10.06
C VAL A 663 -14.89 -16.64 9.02
N VAL A 664 -14.07 -17.27 8.18
CA VAL A 664 -13.53 -16.67 6.96
C VAL A 664 -14.19 -17.36 5.78
N ARG A 665 -14.89 -16.59 4.93
CA ARG A 665 -15.64 -17.10 3.76
C ARG A 665 -15.01 -16.55 2.49
N ALA A 666 -14.76 -17.41 1.49
CA ALA A 666 -14.37 -16.97 0.16
C ALA A 666 -15.61 -16.66 -0.68
N TYR A 667 -15.96 -15.38 -0.78
CA TYR A 667 -17.14 -14.92 -1.54
C TYR A 667 -16.90 -15.05 -3.06
N HIS A 668 -15.79 -14.51 -3.55
CA HIS A 668 -15.39 -14.54 -4.95
C HIS A 668 -13.88 -14.76 -5.07
N ILE A 669 -13.43 -15.68 -5.92
CA ILE A 669 -12.01 -15.97 -6.17
C ILE A 669 -11.78 -15.85 -7.68
N PHE A 670 -11.30 -14.69 -8.13
CA PHE A 670 -11.12 -14.34 -9.55
C PHE A 670 -10.37 -15.40 -10.38
N ASN A 671 -9.43 -16.14 -9.78
CA ASN A 671 -8.79 -17.26 -10.45
C ASN A 671 -8.93 -18.55 -9.64
N ARG A 672 -9.98 -19.31 -9.96
CA ARG A 672 -10.30 -20.64 -9.40
C ARG A 672 -9.16 -21.66 -9.35
N ALA A 673 -8.11 -21.53 -10.18
CA ALA A 673 -6.95 -22.43 -10.11
C ALA A 673 -6.01 -22.12 -8.92
N PHE A 674 -6.15 -20.94 -8.30
CA PHE A 674 -5.34 -20.46 -7.19
C PHE A 674 -6.21 -20.02 -6.00
N ALA A 675 -6.64 -21.01 -5.21
CA ALA A 675 -7.31 -20.78 -3.91
C ALA A 675 -6.53 -19.79 -3.03
N GLN A 676 -7.23 -18.93 -2.30
CA GLN A 676 -6.66 -17.79 -1.58
C GLN A 676 -6.30 -18.16 -0.13
N PRO A 677 -5.00 -18.18 0.25
CA PRO A 677 -4.61 -18.25 1.67
C PRO A 677 -4.77 -16.90 2.36
N TYR A 678 -4.96 -16.92 3.66
CA TYR A 678 -5.15 -15.73 4.49
C TYR A 678 -4.43 -15.85 5.82
N ALA A 679 -4.31 -14.74 6.56
CA ALA A 679 -3.94 -14.74 7.96
C ALA A 679 -5.08 -14.14 8.78
N LEU A 680 -5.38 -14.75 9.93
CA LEU A 680 -6.40 -14.31 10.85
C LEU A 680 -5.79 -14.22 12.25
N CYS A 681 -5.99 -13.10 12.93
CA CYS A 681 -5.57 -12.93 14.32
C CYS A 681 -6.68 -12.27 15.15
N TRP A 682 -6.65 -12.51 16.45
CA TRP A 682 -7.62 -11.98 17.40
C TRP A 682 -6.96 -11.61 18.72
N SER A 683 -7.53 -10.63 19.41
CA SER A 683 -7.15 -10.26 20.77
C SER A 683 -8.38 -9.95 21.63
N ILE A 684 -8.26 -10.21 22.93
CA ILE A 684 -9.28 -10.05 23.95
C ILE A 684 -8.78 -9.02 24.97
N ASP A 685 -9.58 -8.00 25.25
CA ASP A 685 -9.34 -6.92 26.22
C ASP A 685 -8.02 -6.14 26.07
N ARG A 686 -7.34 -6.26 24.92
CA ARG A 686 -6.19 -5.41 24.59
C ARG A 686 -6.63 -3.96 24.35
N ARG A 687 -5.82 -3.02 24.84
CA ARG A 687 -6.12 -1.58 24.86
C ARG A 687 -6.42 -1.04 23.46
N LEU A 688 -7.58 -0.40 23.28
CA LEU A 688 -8.04 0.15 22.00
C LEU A 688 -7.57 1.58 21.69
N LYS A 689 -7.35 2.43 22.71
CA LYS A 689 -6.98 3.86 22.60
C LYS A 689 -6.01 4.21 23.72
#